data_AF-A0A8T6EB61-F1
#
_entry.id   AF-A0A8T6EB61-F1
#
_cell.length_a   1.000
_cell.length_b   1.000
_cell.length_c   1.000
_cell.angle_alpha   90.00
_cell.angle_beta   90.00
_cell.angle_gamma   90.00
#
_symmetry.space_group_name_H-M   'P 1'
#
loop_
_entity.id
_entity.type
_entity.pdbx_description
1 polymer ?
#
loop_
_entity_poly.entity_id
_entity_poly.type
_entity_poly.pdbx_seq_one_letter_code
_entity_poly.pdbx_strand_id
1 'polypeptide(L)'
;MAITNSERVGKAMDLLRDGLGPFVEREFRSAFGPNDALTRARAYFYSDSRLSTDGDFTEWDSAALLNVMVYSWQDVFRQTLGRTERSIVSELIDWRNEWAHQGRISSDDAERALDSTARLLTAISAPQADEVARMRTELRRLVIDEQTRSEQRRAGGSLIEPAAAESLKPWREVVTPHADVASGRYQQAEFAADLWQVHLGEGEREYRDPAEFFRRTFLTESLMRLLASGTRRLAGKGGDPVVQLQTNFGGGKTHSMLALFHLFSGADASGLAGVDAVMAEAEAGELPVGVKRVVLVGNKISPGSPVTKDDGTIVRTLWGELAWQLGGAEAYARVALDDERATNPGDALRGLFNDYGPCLVLIDEWVAYARQLHDQPDLPGGDFETQFTFAQALTEAARAASNCLLVISLPTSDTGGSPLAQADDVEVGGVRGREALDRLRNVVGRVEAAWRPASAEEGFEIVRRRLFEPLTGADTFRQRDVTARAFAELYQAQRDEFPSECRTADYERRIQAAYPIHPEVFDRLYEDWSTLVKFQRTRGVLRLMASVIHSLWEQGDRSPLILPSTLPIDDRRVEPELTRYLSDHWTPIIASDVDGPNSLPLKIDGEVANLGKLHATRRAARTIYLGSAPTATATNRGIEDRRVKLGCVMPGESPQVFGDAIRRLAAQATYLYVDGSRYWYSTQPTVTKLAEDRAEQLERNPDAVHTELARRLEADLGLKPRDEQRRGGFARIHLLPRDGGEVQDEMETRLVLLDAEHAHARGQDGSPAETAARAILESRGNAPRLYRNTLVFLAADRVRLQDLDEALRRFLAWQSILDEQVELNLDPHQVRQAVTQHESASGAATARLPEAYCWLLAPAQKEPSADVEWQATRLSGSDPLAVRAGARLGRDDAVIANFGPTLLRKAIDDVPLWRGEDHVAVRTLVDDFAQQLYLPRLAGPSVLTDSLRSGVALLTWQLDAFAYAESFDAEAGRYLGLRAGQHVTLTPDDPGLIVTPDVAQRQMDADVPQPLPDDGPGVPSTDGTTETPHDPATVPDDPSPDETTLAYRRYHGAVSVDPTRVGRAASQIAEEVVAHLVGSPGAEVAVTIEIEARLPDGASEQVVRTVTENGRELEFEPGSGFERA
;
A
#
# COMPACT_ATOMS: atom_id res chain seq x y z
N MET A 1 5.26 29.27 -18.36
CA MET A 1 6.42 28.84 -19.17
C MET A 1 7.68 29.44 -18.55
N ALA A 2 8.84 28.79 -18.67
CA ALA A 2 10.10 29.36 -18.20
C ALA A 2 10.71 30.25 -19.29
N ILE A 3 11.16 31.46 -18.94
CA ILE A 3 11.81 32.38 -19.87
C ILE A 3 13.21 31.86 -20.25
N THR A 4 13.47 31.75 -21.55
CA THR A 4 14.73 31.26 -22.12
C THR A 4 15.86 32.28 -22.02
N ASN A 5 17.10 31.83 -22.19
CA ASN A 5 18.27 32.72 -22.21
C ASN A 5 18.18 33.79 -23.32
N SER A 6 17.68 33.42 -24.51
CA SER A 6 17.49 34.37 -25.62
C SER A 6 16.40 35.42 -25.32
N GLU A 7 15.30 35.03 -24.68
CA GLU A 7 14.27 36.00 -24.22
C GLU A 7 14.79 36.90 -23.08
N ARG A 8 15.63 36.37 -22.17
CA ARG A 8 16.29 37.18 -21.13
C ARG A 8 17.24 38.23 -21.73
N VAL A 9 18.03 37.87 -22.75
CA VAL A 9 18.91 38.82 -23.46
C VAL A 9 18.09 39.81 -24.28
N GLY A 10 17.03 39.38 -24.97
CA GLY A 10 16.12 40.28 -25.70
C GLY A 10 15.51 41.34 -24.78
N LYS A 11 14.92 40.93 -23.66
CA LYS A 11 14.38 41.87 -22.66
C LYS A 11 15.46 42.78 -22.06
N ALA A 12 16.70 42.31 -21.92
CA ALA A 12 17.82 43.16 -21.51
C ALA A 12 18.15 44.22 -22.58
N MET A 13 18.04 43.90 -23.87
CA MET A 13 18.25 44.84 -24.98
C MET A 13 17.12 45.88 -25.09
N ASP A 14 15.88 45.52 -24.76
CA ASP A 14 14.77 46.49 -24.62
C ASP A 14 15.03 47.47 -23.47
N LEU A 15 15.36 46.96 -22.27
CA LEU A 15 15.69 47.79 -21.10
C LEU A 15 16.95 48.65 -21.34
N LEU A 16 17.88 48.16 -22.17
CA LEU A 16 19.06 48.91 -22.59
C LEU A 16 18.69 50.07 -23.52
N ARG A 17 17.81 49.84 -24.51
CA ARG A 17 17.27 50.91 -25.39
C ARG A 17 16.63 52.01 -24.55
N ASP A 18 15.70 51.62 -23.67
CA ASP A 18 14.88 52.57 -22.90
C ASP A 18 15.71 53.40 -21.90
N GLY A 19 16.87 52.89 -21.46
CA GLY A 19 17.83 53.63 -20.65
C GLY A 19 18.80 54.48 -21.49
N LEU A 20 19.30 53.97 -22.62
CA LEU A 20 20.28 54.68 -23.46
C LEU A 20 19.67 55.85 -24.24
N GLY A 21 18.45 55.72 -24.78
CA GLY A 21 17.83 56.75 -25.64
C GLY A 21 17.87 58.16 -25.05
N PRO A 22 17.28 58.40 -23.86
CA PRO A 22 17.30 59.71 -23.20
C PRO A 22 18.70 60.20 -22.81
N PHE A 23 19.64 59.29 -22.54
CA PHE A 23 21.03 59.63 -22.25
C PHE A 23 21.75 60.11 -23.53
N VAL A 24 21.69 59.34 -24.61
CA VAL A 24 22.28 59.68 -25.91
C VAL A 24 21.72 61.02 -26.42
N GLU A 25 20.41 61.22 -26.32
CA GLU A 25 19.73 62.48 -26.63
C GLU A 25 20.35 63.66 -25.86
N ARG A 26 20.48 63.54 -24.54
CA ARG A 26 21.02 64.58 -23.65
C ARG A 26 22.46 64.93 -24.00
N GLU A 27 23.33 63.94 -24.16
CA GLU A 27 24.75 64.18 -24.46
C GLU A 27 24.93 64.81 -25.86
N PHE A 28 24.17 64.36 -26.87
CA PHE A 28 24.20 64.98 -28.20
C PHE A 28 23.64 66.42 -28.20
N ARG A 29 22.56 66.69 -27.47
CA ARG A 29 22.02 68.05 -27.29
C ARG A 29 22.97 68.95 -26.50
N SER A 30 23.78 68.39 -25.58
CA SER A 30 24.84 69.13 -24.87
C SER A 30 26.07 69.40 -25.74
N ALA A 31 26.43 68.48 -26.65
CA ALA A 31 27.62 68.61 -27.50
C ALA A 31 27.38 69.51 -28.73
N PHE A 32 26.19 69.49 -29.32
CA PHE A 32 25.89 70.17 -30.59
C PHE A 32 24.71 71.17 -30.53
N GLY A 33 24.02 71.28 -29.39
CA GLY A 33 22.82 72.10 -29.25
C GLY A 33 21.53 71.39 -29.71
N PRO A 34 20.35 71.87 -29.28
CA PRO A 34 19.10 71.14 -29.42
C PRO A 34 18.64 70.92 -30.86
N ASN A 35 18.93 71.85 -31.77
CA ASN A 35 18.45 71.81 -33.16
C ASN A 35 19.33 70.92 -34.06
N ASP A 36 20.62 70.83 -33.78
CA ASP A 36 21.60 70.13 -34.62
C ASP A 36 21.85 68.68 -34.15
N ALA A 37 21.55 68.36 -32.88
CA ALA A 37 21.84 67.07 -32.24
C ALA A 37 21.47 65.84 -33.08
N LEU A 38 20.21 65.71 -33.49
CA LEU A 38 19.71 64.53 -34.24
C LEU A 38 20.32 64.45 -35.65
N THR A 39 20.50 65.60 -36.30
CA THR A 39 21.18 65.72 -37.61
C THR A 39 22.64 65.30 -37.52
N ARG A 40 23.34 65.68 -36.44
CA ARG A 40 24.72 65.29 -36.15
C ARG A 40 24.83 63.80 -35.81
N ALA A 41 23.89 63.25 -35.05
CA ALA A 41 23.87 61.82 -34.73
C ALA A 41 23.66 60.96 -35.98
N ARG A 42 22.67 61.29 -36.82
CA ARG A 42 22.45 60.62 -38.12
C ARG A 42 23.67 60.70 -39.04
N ALA A 43 24.48 61.77 -38.95
CA ALA A 43 25.68 61.91 -39.79
C ALA A 43 26.79 60.86 -39.50
N TYR A 44 26.80 60.22 -38.32
CA TYR A 44 27.76 59.13 -38.03
C TYR A 44 27.40 57.81 -38.74
N PHE A 45 26.22 57.68 -39.34
CA PHE A 45 25.73 56.47 -40.02
C PHE A 45 25.85 56.51 -41.55
N TYR A 46 26.57 57.47 -42.13
CA TYR A 46 26.60 57.77 -43.58
C TYR A 46 27.05 56.63 -44.52
N SER A 47 27.41 55.45 -43.99
CA SER A 47 27.83 54.26 -44.76
C SER A 47 27.09 52.96 -44.40
N ASP A 48 26.16 52.95 -43.44
CA ASP A 48 25.52 51.71 -42.96
C ASP A 48 23.99 51.78 -43.03
N SER A 49 23.43 51.39 -44.17
CA SER A 49 22.00 51.50 -44.50
C SER A 49 21.12 50.41 -43.85
N ARG A 50 21.52 49.86 -42.71
CA ARG A 50 20.88 48.70 -42.05
C ARG A 50 20.32 49.00 -40.66
N LEU A 51 20.63 50.16 -40.10
CA LEU A 51 20.17 50.59 -38.77
C LEU A 51 18.98 51.53 -38.92
N SER A 52 17.90 51.29 -38.16
CA SER A 52 16.77 52.22 -38.13
C SER A 52 17.16 53.44 -37.29
N THR A 53 17.16 54.61 -37.92
CA THR A 53 17.42 55.90 -37.28
C THR A 53 16.27 56.88 -37.52
N ASP A 54 15.10 56.37 -37.91
CA ASP A 54 13.85 57.14 -37.99
C ASP A 54 13.37 57.53 -36.59
N GLY A 55 12.55 58.58 -36.47
CA GLY A 55 12.12 59.10 -35.17
C GLY A 55 13.15 59.99 -34.45
N ASP A 56 12.92 60.28 -33.16
CA ASP A 56 13.90 60.92 -32.24
C ASP A 56 14.74 59.84 -31.52
N PHE A 57 15.77 60.25 -30.79
CA PHE A 57 16.74 59.34 -30.12
C PHE A 57 16.11 58.27 -29.22
N THR A 58 14.93 58.52 -28.65
CA THR A 58 14.21 57.55 -27.80
C THR A 58 13.46 56.47 -28.58
N GLU A 59 13.29 56.65 -29.89
CA GLU A 59 12.59 55.72 -30.80
C GLU A 59 13.58 54.80 -31.54
N TRP A 60 14.89 55.08 -31.45
CA TRP A 60 15.96 54.28 -32.03
C TRP A 60 16.13 52.94 -31.31
N ASP A 61 16.56 51.90 -32.02
CA ASP A 61 16.81 50.59 -31.42
C ASP A 61 18.15 50.53 -30.67
N SER A 62 18.36 49.46 -29.90
CA SER A 62 19.62 49.23 -29.17
C SER A 62 20.82 49.09 -30.12
N ALA A 63 20.60 48.70 -31.38
CA ALA A 63 21.65 48.62 -32.39
C ALA A 63 22.17 50.02 -32.78
N ALA A 64 21.26 50.95 -33.13
CA ALA A 64 21.60 52.33 -33.45
C ALA A 64 22.17 53.06 -32.23
N LEU A 65 21.58 52.91 -31.04
CA LEU A 65 22.05 53.56 -29.82
C LEU A 65 23.47 53.14 -29.43
N LEU A 66 23.80 51.84 -29.48
CA LEU A 66 25.15 51.37 -29.19
C LEU A 66 26.16 51.80 -30.29
N ASN A 67 25.79 51.71 -31.56
CA ASN A 67 26.69 52.10 -32.65
C ASN A 67 26.97 53.61 -32.67
N VAL A 68 25.98 54.48 -32.45
CA VAL A 68 26.23 55.93 -32.40
C VAL A 68 27.17 56.28 -31.24
N MET A 69 27.05 55.59 -30.09
CA MET A 69 27.97 55.76 -28.97
C MET A 69 29.42 55.38 -29.33
N VAL A 70 29.64 54.28 -30.05
CA VAL A 70 31.00 53.89 -30.52
C VAL A 70 31.56 54.90 -31.52
N TYR A 71 30.76 55.31 -32.51
CA TYR A 71 31.21 56.17 -33.59
C TYR A 71 31.48 57.62 -33.14
N SER A 72 30.63 58.22 -32.30
CA SER A 72 30.82 59.58 -31.78
C SER A 72 31.60 59.65 -30.46
N TRP A 73 32.20 58.55 -30.00
CA TRP A 73 32.77 58.44 -28.65
C TRP A 73 33.75 59.56 -28.29
N GLN A 74 34.63 59.97 -29.22
CA GLN A 74 35.64 61.01 -28.94
C GLN A 74 35.01 62.40 -28.80
N ASP A 75 33.93 62.64 -29.53
CA ASP A 75 33.32 63.97 -29.73
C ASP A 75 32.18 64.23 -28.75
N VAL A 76 31.51 63.17 -28.27
CA VAL A 76 30.38 63.22 -27.33
C VAL A 76 30.74 62.53 -26.01
N PHE A 77 30.82 61.19 -26.00
CA PHE A 77 30.74 60.42 -24.75
C PHE A 77 32.00 60.38 -23.90
N ARG A 78 33.19 60.70 -24.44
CA ARG A 78 34.47 60.67 -23.72
C ARG A 78 34.54 61.61 -22.50
N GLN A 79 33.65 62.60 -22.40
CA GLN A 79 33.62 63.53 -21.26
C GLN A 79 32.84 62.97 -20.07
N THR A 80 31.85 62.08 -20.32
CA THR A 80 30.96 61.49 -19.30
C THR A 80 31.20 60.00 -19.05
N LEU A 81 31.76 59.26 -20.02
CA LEU A 81 32.03 57.83 -19.94
C LEU A 81 33.50 57.47 -20.25
N GLY A 82 34.02 56.46 -19.56
CA GLY A 82 35.43 56.05 -19.60
C GLY A 82 35.77 54.96 -20.62
N ARG A 83 37.00 54.44 -20.55
CA ARG A 83 37.47 53.36 -21.44
C ARG A 83 36.78 52.02 -21.17
N THR A 84 36.37 51.78 -19.93
CA THR A 84 35.67 50.56 -19.51
C THR A 84 34.30 50.50 -20.16
N GLU A 85 33.57 51.61 -20.11
CA GLU A 85 32.22 51.77 -20.64
C GLU A 85 32.22 51.65 -22.17
N ARG A 86 33.23 52.22 -22.85
CA ARG A 86 33.44 52.00 -24.30
C ARG A 86 33.59 50.53 -24.67
N SER A 87 34.30 49.78 -23.83
CA SER A 87 34.54 48.34 -24.05
C SER A 87 33.24 47.54 -23.84
N ILE A 88 32.47 47.89 -22.80
CA ILE A 88 31.14 47.32 -22.53
C ILE A 88 30.15 47.63 -23.67
N VAL A 89 30.11 48.86 -24.18
CA VAL A 89 29.28 49.22 -25.35
C VAL A 89 29.65 48.38 -26.57
N SER A 90 30.93 48.08 -26.78
CA SER A 90 31.38 47.24 -27.90
C SER A 90 30.94 45.79 -27.71
N GLU A 91 31.13 45.22 -26.50
CA GLU A 91 30.68 43.88 -26.15
C GLU A 91 29.16 43.71 -26.29
N LEU A 92 28.38 44.74 -25.96
CA LEU A 92 26.91 44.73 -26.11
C LEU A 92 26.47 44.80 -27.58
N ILE A 93 27.27 45.33 -28.50
CA ILE A 93 27.00 45.23 -29.95
C ILE A 93 27.10 43.77 -30.39
N ASP A 94 28.11 43.04 -29.91
CA ASP A 94 28.31 41.63 -30.24
C ASP A 94 27.17 40.75 -29.67
N TRP A 95 26.82 40.91 -28.39
CA TRP A 95 25.67 40.19 -27.80
C TRP A 95 24.33 40.51 -28.50
N ARG A 96 24.13 41.76 -28.92
CA ARG A 96 22.92 42.17 -29.68
C ARG A 96 22.92 41.58 -31.09
N ASN A 97 24.07 41.48 -31.75
CA ASN A 97 24.20 40.80 -33.05
C ASN A 97 23.89 39.31 -32.93
N GLU A 98 24.47 38.61 -31.95
CA GLU A 98 24.26 37.17 -31.75
C GLU A 98 22.79 36.83 -31.43
N TRP A 99 22.17 37.63 -30.55
CA TRP A 99 20.74 37.53 -30.26
C TRP A 99 19.88 37.74 -31.52
N ALA A 100 20.16 38.79 -32.31
CA ALA A 100 19.43 39.09 -33.54
C ALA A 100 19.61 38.00 -34.64
N HIS A 101 20.74 37.29 -34.63
CA HIS A 101 20.99 36.13 -35.48
C HIS A 101 20.45 34.80 -34.92
N GLN A 102 19.68 34.83 -33.83
CA GLN A 102 19.09 33.66 -33.17
C GLN A 102 20.13 32.61 -32.71
N GLY A 103 21.29 33.08 -32.25
CA GLY A 103 22.37 32.24 -31.71
C GLY A 103 21.96 31.46 -30.44
N ARG A 104 22.69 30.36 -30.16
CA ARG A 104 22.49 29.53 -28.96
C ARG A 104 23.22 30.10 -27.74
N ILE A 105 22.69 31.20 -27.20
CA ILE A 105 23.23 31.88 -26.01
C ILE A 105 23.21 30.94 -24.79
N SER A 106 24.38 30.63 -24.21
CA SER A 106 24.47 29.80 -23.00
C SER A 106 24.04 30.57 -21.74
N SER A 107 23.96 29.90 -20.59
CA SER A 107 23.61 30.58 -19.33
C SER A 107 24.72 31.53 -18.86
N ASP A 108 25.98 31.21 -19.14
CA ASP A 108 27.13 32.05 -18.80
C ASP A 108 27.18 33.29 -19.71
N ASP A 109 26.90 33.11 -21.00
CA ASP A 109 26.80 34.20 -21.99
C ASP A 109 25.61 35.13 -21.69
N ALA A 110 24.46 34.57 -21.33
CA ALA A 110 23.30 35.34 -20.91
C ALA A 110 23.55 36.10 -19.60
N GLU A 111 24.26 35.50 -18.64
CA GLU A 111 24.68 36.22 -17.44
C GLU A 111 25.66 37.35 -17.77
N ARG A 112 26.61 37.11 -18.69
CA ARG A 112 27.59 38.10 -19.13
C ARG A 112 26.93 39.28 -19.84
N ALA A 113 26.02 39.03 -20.77
CA ALA A 113 25.22 40.06 -21.43
C ALA A 113 24.40 40.88 -20.42
N LEU A 114 23.78 40.23 -19.43
CA LEU A 114 23.04 40.91 -18.35
C LEU A 114 23.96 41.75 -17.45
N ASP A 115 25.17 41.26 -17.12
CA ASP A 115 26.17 42.00 -16.34
C ASP A 115 26.67 43.25 -17.07
N SER A 116 27.03 43.11 -18.35
CA SER A 116 27.46 44.21 -19.21
C SER A 116 26.36 45.25 -19.41
N THR A 117 25.10 44.83 -19.65
CA THR A 117 23.94 45.73 -19.73
C THR A 117 23.72 46.48 -18.41
N ALA A 118 23.70 45.78 -17.27
CA ALA A 118 23.48 46.41 -15.97
C ALA A 118 24.57 47.42 -15.62
N ARG A 119 25.85 47.14 -15.95
CA ARG A 119 26.97 48.07 -15.74
C ARG A 119 26.81 49.35 -16.56
N LEU A 120 26.48 49.24 -17.85
CA LEU A 120 26.33 50.40 -18.72
C LEU A 120 25.16 51.28 -18.27
N LEU A 121 24.01 50.68 -17.95
CA LEU A 121 22.85 51.39 -17.41
C LEU A 121 23.17 52.07 -16.05
N THR A 122 23.97 51.42 -15.19
CA THR A 122 24.45 52.02 -13.93
C THR A 122 25.37 53.21 -14.19
N ALA A 123 26.28 53.12 -15.17
CA ALA A 123 27.23 54.19 -15.50
C ALA A 123 26.54 55.46 -16.05
N ILE A 124 25.34 55.33 -16.65
CA ILE A 124 24.52 56.47 -17.09
C ILE A 124 23.42 56.88 -16.09
N SER A 125 23.36 56.23 -14.92
CA SER A 125 22.32 56.42 -13.88
C SER A 125 20.89 56.13 -14.35
N ALA A 126 20.70 55.15 -15.24
CA ALA A 126 19.40 54.75 -15.76
C ALA A 126 18.68 53.73 -14.83
N PRO A 127 17.41 53.95 -14.43
CA PRO A 127 16.70 53.12 -13.46
C PRO A 127 16.46 51.67 -13.93
N GLN A 128 16.51 51.42 -15.24
CA GLN A 128 16.43 50.08 -15.82
C GLN A 128 17.55 49.14 -15.31
N ALA A 129 18.67 49.67 -14.80
CA ALA A 129 19.75 48.89 -14.21
C ALA A 129 19.26 47.94 -13.09
N ASP A 130 18.31 48.38 -12.25
CA ASP A 130 17.79 47.59 -11.14
C ASP A 130 16.96 46.38 -11.58
N GLU A 131 16.34 46.44 -12.76
CA GLU A 131 15.59 45.31 -13.32
C GLU A 131 16.53 44.31 -13.99
N VAL A 132 17.52 44.78 -14.75
CA VAL A 132 18.55 43.91 -15.35
C VAL A 132 19.39 43.22 -14.26
N ALA A 133 19.74 43.94 -13.19
CA ALA A 133 20.44 43.37 -12.03
C ALA A 133 19.61 42.29 -11.31
N ARG A 134 18.27 42.44 -11.24
CA ARG A 134 17.35 41.41 -10.74
C ARG A 134 17.33 40.20 -11.67
N MET A 135 17.16 40.38 -12.98
CA MET A 135 17.16 39.27 -13.95
C MET A 135 18.48 38.48 -13.94
N ARG A 136 19.63 39.15 -13.79
CA ARG A 136 20.95 38.49 -13.61
C ARG A 136 21.00 37.67 -12.31
N THR A 137 20.41 38.18 -11.23
CA THR A 137 20.41 37.52 -9.91
C THR A 137 19.45 36.31 -9.88
N GLU A 138 18.32 36.39 -10.59
CA GLU A 138 17.44 35.24 -10.85
C GLU A 138 18.15 34.16 -11.67
N LEU A 139 18.82 34.54 -12.76
CA LEU A 139 19.56 33.60 -13.61
C LEU A 139 20.66 32.90 -12.81
N ARG A 140 21.46 33.66 -12.03
CA ARG A 140 22.44 33.11 -11.08
C ARG A 140 21.80 32.13 -10.11
N ARG A 141 20.65 32.48 -9.52
CA ARG A 141 19.96 31.57 -8.60
C ARG A 141 19.49 30.31 -9.30
N LEU A 142 18.96 30.38 -10.52
CA LEU A 142 18.55 29.21 -11.28
C LEU A 142 19.75 28.31 -11.64
N VAL A 143 20.86 28.91 -12.07
CA VAL A 143 22.12 28.19 -12.34
C VAL A 143 22.69 27.56 -11.07
N ILE A 144 22.69 28.26 -9.93
CA ILE A 144 23.16 27.73 -8.64
C ILE A 144 22.19 26.66 -8.09
N ASP A 145 20.87 26.83 -8.21
CA ASP A 145 19.89 25.83 -7.80
C ASP A 145 20.01 24.57 -8.70
N GLU A 146 20.31 24.73 -9.99
CA GLU A 146 20.54 23.61 -10.93
C GLU A 146 21.91 22.93 -10.73
N GLN A 147 22.98 23.70 -10.53
CA GLN A 147 24.32 23.19 -10.17
C GLN A 147 24.28 22.50 -8.81
N THR A 148 23.70 23.09 -7.78
CA THR A 148 23.54 22.47 -6.45
C THR A 148 22.70 21.19 -6.55
N ARG A 149 21.64 21.16 -7.35
CA ARG A 149 20.88 19.93 -7.64
C ARG A 149 21.68 18.92 -8.47
N SER A 150 22.66 19.36 -9.26
CA SER A 150 23.54 18.49 -10.06
C SER A 150 24.65 17.90 -9.20
N GLU A 151 25.24 18.70 -8.30
CA GLU A 151 26.22 18.26 -7.30
C GLU A 151 25.57 17.38 -6.23
N GLN A 152 24.35 17.68 -5.78
CA GLN A 152 23.55 16.75 -4.96
C GLN A 152 23.18 15.46 -5.73
N ARG A 153 23.07 15.50 -7.06
CA ARG A 153 22.95 14.29 -7.92
C ARG A 153 24.30 13.64 -8.30
N ARG A 154 25.43 14.21 -7.86
CA ARG A 154 26.81 13.64 -7.96
C ARG A 154 27.35 13.16 -6.61
N ALA A 155 26.80 13.67 -5.51
CA ALA A 155 27.15 13.29 -4.14
C ALA A 155 26.08 12.39 -3.48
N GLY A 156 24.82 12.51 -3.91
CA GLY A 156 23.70 11.61 -3.57
C GLY A 156 23.20 10.77 -4.75
N GLY A 157 23.91 10.82 -5.88
CA GLY A 157 23.65 10.01 -7.06
C GLY A 157 24.94 9.85 -7.88
N SER A 158 25.01 8.95 -8.85
CA SER A 158 24.05 7.89 -9.17
C SER A 158 24.83 6.71 -9.75
N LEU A 159 25.59 6.04 -8.88
CA LEU A 159 26.30 4.82 -9.23
C LEU A 159 26.13 3.78 -8.13
N ILE A 160 25.51 2.68 -8.50
CA ILE A 160 25.56 1.44 -7.73
C ILE A 160 26.97 0.89 -7.97
N GLU A 161 27.89 1.03 -7.02
CA GLU A 161 29.18 0.32 -7.11
C GLU A 161 28.94 -1.17 -6.77
N PRO A 162 29.13 -2.10 -7.72
CA PRO A 162 28.86 -3.52 -7.48
C PRO A 162 30.13 -4.23 -7.01
N ALA A 163 29.99 -5.24 -6.15
CA ALA A 163 31.14 -6.04 -5.70
C ALA A 163 31.87 -6.74 -6.88
N ALA A 164 31.15 -6.96 -7.99
CA ALA A 164 31.71 -7.47 -9.24
C ALA A 164 32.86 -6.61 -9.81
N ALA A 165 32.89 -5.30 -9.56
CA ALA A 165 33.83 -4.35 -10.16
C ALA A 165 35.30 -4.53 -9.69
N GLU A 166 35.56 -5.34 -8.66
CA GLU A 166 36.92 -5.77 -8.31
C GLU A 166 37.46 -6.91 -9.22
N SER A 167 36.60 -7.53 -10.03
CA SER A 167 36.91 -8.75 -10.80
C SER A 167 36.54 -8.71 -12.28
N LEU A 168 35.51 -7.93 -12.65
CA LEU A 168 35.03 -7.75 -14.03
C LEU A 168 35.18 -6.28 -14.43
N LYS A 169 35.57 -6.02 -15.69
CA LYS A 169 35.59 -4.66 -16.22
C LYS A 169 34.17 -4.09 -16.33
N PRO A 170 33.95 -2.81 -15.99
CA PRO A 170 32.74 -2.08 -16.35
C PRO A 170 32.46 -2.17 -17.86
N TRP A 171 31.20 -2.25 -18.26
CA TRP A 171 30.86 -2.36 -19.70
C TRP A 171 31.41 -1.18 -20.52
N ARG A 172 31.43 0.01 -19.93
CA ARG A 172 31.93 1.26 -20.55
C ARG A 172 33.44 1.28 -20.82
N GLU A 173 34.20 0.34 -20.26
CA GLU A 173 35.62 0.12 -20.60
C GLU A 173 35.82 -0.90 -21.73
N VAL A 174 34.74 -1.55 -22.19
CA VAL A 174 34.76 -2.64 -23.17
C VAL A 174 34.03 -2.26 -24.46
N VAL A 175 32.97 -1.44 -24.38
CA VAL A 175 32.17 -1.00 -25.53
C VAL A 175 31.74 0.46 -25.42
N THR A 176 31.90 1.20 -26.51
CA THR A 176 31.50 2.62 -26.64
C THR A 176 30.07 2.73 -27.18
N PRO A 177 29.19 3.56 -26.59
CA PRO A 177 27.96 3.98 -27.27
C PRO A 177 28.29 4.88 -28.46
N HIS A 178 27.47 4.84 -29.53
CA HIS A 178 27.66 5.74 -30.68
C HIS A 178 27.61 7.22 -30.24
N ALA A 179 28.30 8.11 -30.96
CA ALA A 179 28.50 9.51 -30.55
C ALA A 179 27.20 10.33 -30.41
N ASP A 180 26.14 9.94 -31.11
CA ASP A 180 24.77 10.48 -31.04
C ASP A 180 24.13 10.18 -29.67
N VAL A 181 24.11 8.90 -29.26
CA VAL A 181 23.69 8.42 -27.93
C VAL A 181 24.59 8.98 -26.83
N ALA A 182 25.91 8.85 -26.97
CA ALA A 182 26.89 9.25 -25.97
C ALA A 182 26.79 10.73 -25.60
N SER A 183 26.52 11.60 -26.58
CA SER A 183 26.39 13.06 -26.39
C SER A 183 24.97 13.54 -26.06
N GLY A 184 24.01 12.63 -25.85
CA GLY A 184 22.65 12.99 -25.43
C GLY A 184 21.85 13.74 -26.49
N ARG A 185 22.28 13.67 -27.77
CA ARG A 185 21.67 14.41 -28.87
C ARG A 185 20.65 13.59 -29.66
N TYR A 186 20.43 12.33 -29.28
CA TYR A 186 19.43 11.43 -29.85
C TYR A 186 18.03 12.07 -29.96
N GLN A 187 17.50 12.23 -31.16
CA GLN A 187 16.17 12.80 -31.41
C GLN A 187 15.16 11.72 -31.81
N GLN A 188 13.87 11.97 -31.50
CA GLN A 188 12.80 11.02 -31.82
C GLN A 188 12.60 10.81 -33.34
N ALA A 189 13.09 11.74 -34.17
CA ALA A 189 13.10 11.65 -35.62
C ALA A 189 14.17 10.68 -36.16
N GLU A 190 15.29 10.49 -35.46
CA GLU A 190 16.44 9.68 -35.91
C GLU A 190 16.14 8.17 -35.92
N PHE A 191 15.04 7.73 -35.28
CA PHE A 191 14.50 6.37 -35.40
C PHE A 191 13.28 6.26 -36.33
N ALA A 192 12.97 7.31 -37.11
CA ALA A 192 11.96 7.29 -38.16
C ALA A 192 12.64 7.27 -39.53
N ALA A 193 12.90 6.07 -40.03
CA ALA A 193 13.34 5.87 -41.41
C ALA A 193 12.34 6.50 -42.40
N ASP A 194 12.77 7.51 -43.16
CA ASP A 194 11.96 8.15 -44.21
C ASP A 194 12.52 7.81 -45.59
N LEU A 195 11.87 6.85 -46.26
CA LEU A 195 12.24 6.39 -47.60
C LEU A 195 12.15 7.51 -48.65
N TRP A 196 11.30 8.52 -48.45
CA TRP A 196 11.18 9.65 -49.37
C TRP A 196 12.38 10.61 -49.27
N GLN A 197 12.84 10.93 -48.05
CA GLN A 197 14.05 11.73 -47.88
C GLN A 197 15.27 11.04 -48.50
N VAL A 198 15.45 9.74 -48.25
CA VAL A 198 16.57 8.99 -48.83
C VAL A 198 16.48 8.87 -50.35
N HIS A 199 15.27 8.75 -50.91
CA HIS A 199 15.04 8.81 -52.37
C HIS A 199 15.48 10.16 -52.98
N LEU A 200 15.19 11.28 -52.31
CA LEU A 200 15.63 12.62 -52.72
C LEU A 200 17.11 12.92 -52.46
N GLY A 201 17.84 12.01 -51.79
CA GLY A 201 19.22 12.28 -51.33
C GLY A 201 19.31 13.23 -50.12
N GLU A 202 18.19 13.47 -49.44
CA GLU A 202 18.06 14.21 -48.19
C GLU A 202 18.23 13.29 -46.97
N GLY A 203 17.96 13.81 -45.78
CA GLY A 203 18.01 13.05 -44.53
C GLY A 203 19.41 12.80 -43.98
N GLU A 204 19.46 12.03 -42.89
CA GLU A 204 20.69 11.79 -42.14
C GLU A 204 21.64 10.79 -42.81
N ARG A 205 22.93 10.91 -42.50
CA ARG A 205 23.96 10.07 -43.11
C ARG A 205 23.72 8.58 -42.86
N GLU A 206 23.26 8.18 -41.67
CA GLU A 206 23.04 6.76 -41.37
C GLU A 206 21.88 6.10 -42.14
N TYR A 207 20.95 6.88 -42.70
CA TYR A 207 19.92 6.37 -43.61
C TYR A 207 20.25 6.60 -45.09
N ARG A 208 21.10 7.57 -45.42
CA ARG A 208 21.41 7.94 -46.81
C ARG A 208 22.66 7.23 -47.37
N ASP A 209 23.67 6.98 -46.55
CA ASP A 209 24.93 6.34 -46.93
C ASP A 209 24.76 4.80 -46.83
N PRO A 210 24.85 4.04 -47.95
CA PRO A 210 24.60 2.60 -47.93
C PRO A 210 25.52 1.82 -46.98
N ALA A 211 26.79 2.23 -46.85
CA ALA A 211 27.74 1.52 -46.00
C ALA A 211 27.47 1.77 -44.51
N GLU A 212 27.11 3.01 -44.15
CA GLU A 212 26.65 3.34 -42.79
C GLU A 212 25.35 2.62 -42.43
N PHE A 213 24.39 2.57 -43.37
CA PHE A 213 23.12 1.90 -43.18
C PHE A 213 23.32 0.40 -42.89
N PHE A 214 24.05 -0.33 -43.75
CA PHE A 214 24.30 -1.76 -43.54
C PHE A 214 25.19 -2.01 -42.30
N ARG A 215 26.08 -1.09 -41.92
CA ARG A 215 26.88 -1.16 -40.68
C ARG A 215 26.04 -1.04 -39.41
N ARG A 216 25.01 -0.18 -39.40
CA ARG A 216 24.07 0.00 -38.26
C ARG A 216 22.89 -0.99 -38.26
N THR A 217 22.66 -1.69 -39.38
CA THR A 217 21.61 -2.70 -39.52
C THR A 217 22.05 -4.06 -38.97
N PHE A 218 21.11 -4.80 -38.36
CA PHE A 218 21.24 -6.24 -38.15
C PHE A 218 20.42 -6.96 -39.23
N LEU A 219 21.04 -7.88 -39.97
CA LEU A 219 20.35 -8.68 -40.97
C LEU A 219 19.64 -9.84 -40.26
N THR A 220 18.37 -9.61 -39.92
CA THR A 220 17.46 -10.66 -39.43
C THR A 220 17.28 -11.75 -40.48
N GLU A 221 16.87 -12.96 -40.07
CA GLU A 221 16.63 -14.04 -41.02
C GLU A 221 15.57 -13.64 -42.07
N SER A 222 14.53 -12.92 -41.65
CA SER A 222 13.49 -12.41 -42.54
C SER A 222 13.96 -11.29 -43.48
N LEU A 223 14.89 -10.44 -43.06
CA LEU A 223 15.49 -9.41 -43.92
C LEU A 223 16.49 -10.02 -44.90
N MET A 224 17.34 -10.95 -44.45
CA MET A 224 18.28 -11.68 -45.30
C MET A 224 17.55 -12.44 -46.41
N ARG A 225 16.48 -13.18 -46.07
CA ARG A 225 15.64 -13.89 -47.07
C ARG A 225 14.94 -12.92 -48.04
N LEU A 226 14.48 -11.75 -47.57
CA LEU A 226 13.89 -10.71 -48.43
C LEU A 226 14.90 -10.18 -49.45
N LEU A 227 16.09 -9.79 -48.98
CA LEU A 227 17.17 -9.29 -49.82
C LEU A 227 17.66 -10.37 -50.83
N ALA A 228 17.74 -11.63 -50.41
CA ALA A 228 18.14 -12.74 -51.27
C ALA A 228 17.05 -13.14 -52.30
N SER A 229 15.77 -13.08 -51.94
CA SER A 229 14.68 -13.26 -52.92
C SER A 229 14.66 -12.13 -53.95
N GLY A 230 14.82 -10.88 -53.50
CA GLY A 230 14.90 -9.73 -54.40
C GLY A 230 16.13 -9.74 -55.32
N THR A 231 17.28 -10.20 -54.82
CA THR A 231 18.50 -10.37 -55.62
C THR A 231 18.29 -11.39 -56.74
N ARG A 232 17.67 -12.55 -56.43
CA ARG A 232 17.29 -13.55 -57.44
C ARG A 232 16.28 -12.99 -58.44
N ARG A 233 15.27 -12.25 -57.97
CA ARG A 233 14.19 -11.70 -58.80
C ARG A 233 14.70 -10.69 -59.82
N LEU A 234 15.55 -9.75 -59.40
CA LEU A 234 16.13 -8.73 -60.28
C LEU A 234 17.24 -9.29 -61.18
N ALA A 235 17.89 -10.40 -60.78
CA ALA A 235 18.79 -11.18 -61.62
C ALA A 235 18.07 -12.11 -62.64
N GLY A 236 16.74 -12.17 -62.65
CA GLY A 236 15.96 -13.07 -63.51
C GLY A 236 16.07 -14.56 -63.14
N LYS A 237 16.56 -14.89 -61.93
CA LYS A 237 16.80 -16.26 -61.45
C LYS A 237 15.62 -16.88 -60.68
N GLY A 238 14.40 -16.37 -60.86
CA GLY A 238 13.26 -16.67 -59.99
C GLY A 238 13.26 -15.82 -58.72
N GLY A 239 12.49 -16.20 -57.69
CA GLY A 239 12.21 -15.34 -56.52
C GLY A 239 10.87 -14.60 -56.67
N ASP A 240 10.44 -13.96 -55.58
CA ASP A 240 9.07 -13.46 -55.44
C ASP A 240 8.84 -12.15 -56.23
N PRO A 241 7.76 -12.02 -57.02
CA PRO A 241 7.50 -10.82 -57.81
C PRO A 241 6.81 -9.70 -57.03
N VAL A 242 6.06 -10.06 -55.99
CA VAL A 242 5.24 -9.17 -55.15
C VAL A 242 5.45 -9.58 -53.70
N VAL A 243 5.91 -8.66 -52.87
CA VAL A 243 6.10 -8.88 -51.43
C VAL A 243 5.30 -7.83 -50.65
N GLN A 244 4.42 -8.29 -49.75
CA GLN A 244 3.77 -7.42 -48.79
C GLN A 244 4.55 -7.46 -47.47
N LEU A 245 5.06 -6.30 -47.05
CA LEU A 245 5.70 -6.13 -45.75
C LEU A 245 4.64 -5.94 -44.68
N GLN A 246 4.16 -7.07 -44.16
CA GLN A 246 3.33 -7.12 -42.96
C GLN A 246 4.24 -7.02 -41.73
N THR A 247 4.10 -5.95 -40.93
CA THR A 247 4.73 -5.86 -39.61
C THR A 247 3.65 -5.71 -38.54
N ASN A 248 3.61 -6.66 -37.61
CA ASN A 248 2.78 -6.53 -36.40
C ASN A 248 3.20 -5.32 -35.54
N PHE A 249 4.45 -4.84 -35.68
CA PHE A 249 5.02 -3.77 -34.85
C PHE A 249 5.81 -2.74 -35.65
N GLY A 250 5.63 -1.45 -35.31
CA GLY A 250 6.20 -0.32 -36.05
C GLY A 250 7.73 -0.28 -36.08
N GLY A 251 8.28 0.11 -37.23
CA GLY A 251 9.71 0.34 -37.49
C GLY A 251 10.33 -0.55 -38.58
N GLY A 252 9.73 -1.71 -38.88
CA GLY A 252 10.34 -2.69 -39.80
C GLY A 252 10.16 -2.45 -41.30
N LYS A 253 9.00 -1.91 -41.73
CA LYS A 253 8.62 -1.83 -43.16
C LYS A 253 9.54 -0.93 -43.97
N THR A 254 9.56 0.35 -43.66
CA THR A 254 10.37 1.38 -44.34
C THR A 254 11.87 1.09 -44.23
N HIS A 255 12.33 0.49 -43.11
CA HIS A 255 13.72 0.06 -42.95
C HIS A 255 14.08 -1.11 -43.90
N SER A 256 13.19 -2.09 -44.07
CA SER A 256 13.38 -3.19 -45.03
C SER A 256 13.34 -2.71 -46.49
N MET A 257 12.50 -1.71 -46.77
CA MET A 257 12.48 -1.02 -48.07
C MET A 257 13.78 -0.24 -48.33
N LEU A 258 14.33 0.45 -47.33
CA LEU A 258 15.63 1.10 -47.43
C LEU A 258 16.77 0.10 -47.66
N ALA A 259 16.74 -1.07 -47.02
CA ALA A 259 17.73 -2.12 -47.25
C ALA A 259 17.73 -2.59 -48.71
N LEU A 260 16.55 -2.79 -49.33
CA LEU A 260 16.43 -3.07 -50.76
C LEU A 260 16.87 -1.89 -51.63
N PHE A 261 16.46 -0.66 -51.29
CA PHE A 261 16.83 0.56 -52.01
C PHE A 261 18.35 0.77 -52.05
N HIS A 262 19.05 0.45 -50.96
CA HIS A 262 20.50 0.55 -50.84
C HIS A 262 21.25 -0.62 -51.46
N LEU A 263 20.74 -1.86 -51.33
CA LEU A 263 21.33 -3.04 -51.97
C LEU A 263 21.40 -2.86 -53.50
N PHE A 264 20.35 -2.30 -54.10
CA PHE A 264 20.29 -2.02 -55.54
C PHE A 264 20.64 -0.57 -55.90
N SER A 265 21.42 0.12 -55.06
CA SER A 265 21.86 1.51 -55.30
C SER A 265 23.00 1.64 -56.32
N GLY A 266 23.71 0.56 -56.61
CA GLY A 266 24.99 0.60 -57.34
C GLY A 266 26.22 0.83 -56.46
N ALA A 267 26.06 0.84 -55.12
CA ALA A 267 27.18 0.74 -54.19
C ALA A 267 27.91 -0.62 -54.33
N ASP A 268 29.22 -0.65 -54.05
CA ASP A 268 30.00 -1.88 -54.04
C ASP A 268 29.58 -2.79 -52.88
N ALA A 269 29.13 -4.00 -53.21
CA ALA A 269 28.76 -5.05 -52.26
C ALA A 269 29.87 -5.36 -51.25
N SER A 270 31.16 -5.21 -51.63
CA SER A 270 32.28 -5.47 -50.72
C SER A 270 32.35 -4.49 -49.54
N GLY A 271 31.75 -3.30 -49.68
CA GLY A 271 31.63 -2.28 -48.64
C GLY A 271 30.36 -2.38 -47.78
N LEU A 272 29.44 -3.31 -48.08
CA LEU A 272 28.16 -3.45 -47.39
C LEU A 272 28.17 -4.62 -46.41
N ALA A 273 28.21 -4.33 -45.11
CA ALA A 273 28.33 -5.35 -44.07
C ALA A 273 27.19 -6.39 -44.10
N GLY A 274 27.54 -7.67 -44.25
CA GLY A 274 26.59 -8.78 -44.28
C GLY A 274 25.94 -9.06 -45.65
N VAL A 275 26.22 -8.25 -46.68
CA VAL A 275 25.72 -8.51 -48.05
C VAL A 275 26.42 -9.72 -48.67
N ASP A 276 27.60 -10.09 -48.20
CA ASP A 276 28.26 -11.37 -48.49
C ASP A 276 27.38 -12.59 -48.14
N ALA A 277 26.69 -12.56 -46.99
CA ALA A 277 25.75 -13.60 -46.60
C ALA A 277 24.47 -13.59 -47.46
N VAL A 278 23.95 -12.40 -47.81
CA VAL A 278 22.81 -12.23 -48.73
C VAL A 278 23.13 -12.81 -50.11
N MET A 279 24.36 -12.59 -50.61
CA MET A 279 24.81 -13.09 -51.91
C MET A 279 24.96 -14.61 -51.94
N ALA A 280 25.44 -15.21 -50.83
CA ALA A 280 25.49 -16.65 -50.66
C ALA A 280 24.08 -17.28 -50.65
N GLU A 281 23.15 -16.75 -49.84
CA GLU A 281 21.74 -17.18 -49.76
C GLU A 281 20.99 -16.99 -51.09
N ALA A 282 21.39 -16.00 -51.90
CA ALA A 282 20.81 -15.73 -53.22
C ALA A 282 21.37 -16.62 -54.36
N GLU A 283 22.40 -17.43 -54.10
CA GLU A 283 23.21 -18.11 -55.13
C GLU A 283 23.67 -17.14 -56.25
N ALA A 284 24.08 -15.93 -55.84
CA ALA A 284 24.45 -14.83 -56.73
C ALA A 284 25.97 -14.58 -56.69
N GLY A 285 26.58 -14.45 -57.87
CA GLY A 285 28.01 -14.08 -57.98
C GLY A 285 28.24 -12.57 -57.95
N GLU A 286 27.32 -11.79 -58.52
CA GLU A 286 27.33 -10.33 -58.57
C GLU A 286 25.90 -9.80 -58.34
N LEU A 287 25.77 -8.58 -57.82
CA LEU A 287 24.47 -7.92 -57.67
C LEU A 287 23.94 -7.43 -59.03
N PRO A 288 22.60 -7.44 -59.25
CA PRO A 288 21.98 -6.80 -60.41
C PRO A 288 22.39 -5.33 -60.57
N VAL A 289 23.09 -5.03 -61.66
CA VAL A 289 23.52 -3.66 -62.00
C VAL A 289 22.43 -2.88 -62.75
N GLY A 290 22.42 -1.56 -62.60
CA GLY A 290 21.53 -0.67 -63.36
C GLY A 290 20.05 -0.66 -62.95
N VAL A 291 19.70 -1.28 -61.81
CA VAL A 291 18.32 -1.38 -61.32
C VAL A 291 17.64 -0.02 -61.19
N LYS A 292 16.50 0.15 -61.85
CA LYS A 292 15.62 1.32 -61.67
C LYS A 292 14.89 1.20 -60.34
N ARG A 293 14.98 2.20 -59.47
CA ARG A 293 14.37 2.22 -58.13
C ARG A 293 13.26 3.27 -58.09
N VAL A 294 12.02 2.80 -58.12
CA VAL A 294 10.81 3.62 -57.97
C VAL A 294 10.40 3.65 -56.49
N VAL A 295 10.09 4.83 -55.98
CA VAL A 295 9.64 5.08 -54.60
C VAL A 295 8.35 5.90 -54.64
N LEU A 296 7.26 5.30 -54.16
CA LEU A 296 5.96 5.94 -53.96
C LEU A 296 5.67 5.96 -52.46
N VAL A 297 5.42 7.13 -51.88
CA VAL A 297 5.10 7.26 -50.44
C VAL A 297 3.79 8.02 -50.27
N GLY A 298 2.77 7.34 -49.75
CA GLY A 298 1.39 7.83 -49.76
C GLY A 298 1.10 9.04 -48.86
N ASN A 299 1.99 9.33 -47.90
CA ASN A 299 1.96 10.55 -47.08
C ASN A 299 2.74 11.73 -47.68
N LYS A 300 3.35 11.56 -48.87
CA LYS A 300 4.22 12.56 -49.54
C LYS A 300 3.68 12.97 -50.91
N ILE A 301 3.11 12.03 -51.66
CA ILE A 301 2.46 12.30 -52.95
C ILE A 301 1.02 12.78 -52.71
N SER A 302 0.67 13.97 -53.19
CA SER A 302 -0.68 14.52 -53.06
C SER A 302 -1.62 13.94 -54.14
N PRO A 303 -2.80 13.40 -53.79
CA PRO A 303 -3.83 13.07 -54.78
C PRO A 303 -4.56 14.31 -55.31
N GLY A 304 -4.51 15.44 -54.58
CA GLY A 304 -5.27 16.66 -54.89
C GLY A 304 -4.48 17.70 -55.71
N SER A 305 -3.23 17.44 -56.07
CA SER A 305 -2.36 18.47 -56.68
C SER A 305 -1.34 17.84 -57.63
N PRO A 306 -1.38 18.18 -58.94
CA PRO A 306 -0.39 17.70 -59.91
C PRO A 306 1.00 18.25 -59.59
N VAL A 307 2.03 17.46 -59.88
CA VAL A 307 3.45 17.82 -59.65
C VAL A 307 4.13 17.98 -61.01
N THR A 308 4.67 19.18 -61.26
CA THR A 308 5.56 19.42 -62.40
C THR A 308 6.97 18.96 -62.05
N LYS A 309 7.57 18.16 -62.94
CA LYS A 309 8.92 17.60 -62.83
C LYS A 309 9.97 18.51 -63.49
N ASP A 310 11.25 18.27 -63.21
CA ASP A 310 12.36 19.06 -63.74
C ASP A 310 12.48 19.01 -65.29
N ASP A 311 11.95 17.96 -65.92
CA ASP A 311 11.86 17.83 -67.39
C ASP A 311 10.59 18.47 -67.99
N GLY A 312 9.75 19.11 -67.16
CA GLY A 312 8.48 19.73 -67.54
C GLY A 312 7.28 18.78 -67.55
N THR A 313 7.45 17.48 -67.25
CA THR A 313 6.33 16.53 -67.16
C THR A 313 5.38 16.91 -66.02
N ILE A 314 4.08 16.94 -66.28
CA ILE A 314 3.04 17.16 -65.25
C ILE A 314 2.41 15.82 -64.90
N VAL A 315 2.69 15.33 -63.69
CA VAL A 315 2.20 14.06 -63.14
C VAL A 315 1.03 14.32 -62.18
N ARG A 316 -0.01 13.48 -62.20
CA ARG A 316 -1.20 13.58 -61.33
C ARG A 316 -1.41 12.36 -60.44
N THR A 317 -0.91 11.20 -60.85
CA THR A 317 -1.29 9.87 -60.32
C THR A 317 -0.09 9.04 -59.88
N LEU A 318 -0.33 8.00 -59.08
CA LEU A 318 0.71 7.04 -58.67
C LEU A 318 1.31 6.26 -59.87
N TRP A 319 0.54 6.00 -60.93
CA TRP A 319 1.04 5.32 -62.13
C TRP A 319 1.82 6.27 -63.06
N GLY A 320 1.41 7.54 -63.17
CA GLY A 320 2.20 8.57 -63.84
C GLY A 320 3.55 8.78 -63.14
N GLU A 321 3.55 8.82 -61.81
CA GLU A 321 4.77 8.93 -60.99
C GLU A 321 5.68 7.70 -61.18
N LEU A 322 5.12 6.49 -61.12
CA LEU A 322 5.85 5.24 -61.36
C LEU A 322 6.49 5.21 -62.75
N ALA A 323 5.75 5.59 -63.79
CA ALA A 323 6.27 5.61 -65.15
C ALA A 323 7.39 6.65 -65.29
N TRP A 324 7.19 7.87 -64.77
CA TRP A 324 8.21 8.91 -64.80
C TRP A 324 9.49 8.50 -64.02
N GLN A 325 9.38 7.85 -62.87
CA GLN A 325 10.57 7.38 -62.14
C GLN A 325 11.31 6.20 -62.82
N LEU A 326 10.65 5.40 -63.68
CA LEU A 326 11.33 4.34 -64.46
C LEU A 326 12.21 4.90 -65.60
N GLY A 327 11.69 5.89 -66.34
CA GLY A 327 12.29 6.34 -67.60
C GLY A 327 11.99 7.79 -68.02
N GLY A 328 11.62 8.66 -67.09
CA GLY A 328 11.32 10.07 -67.34
C GLY A 328 10.13 10.27 -68.29
N ALA A 329 10.15 11.39 -69.02
CA ALA A 329 9.14 11.73 -70.01
C ALA A 329 8.84 10.62 -71.05
N GLU A 330 9.80 9.81 -71.48
CA GLU A 330 9.57 8.74 -72.49
C GLU A 330 8.74 7.58 -71.91
N ALA A 331 8.99 7.20 -70.66
CA ALA A 331 8.18 6.20 -69.96
C ALA A 331 6.80 6.77 -69.60
N TYR A 332 6.74 8.00 -69.08
CA TYR A 332 5.49 8.69 -68.79
C TYR A 332 4.58 8.82 -70.02
N ALA A 333 5.13 9.12 -71.20
CA ALA A 333 4.37 9.26 -72.45
C ALA A 333 3.52 8.03 -72.81
N ARG A 334 3.86 6.83 -72.29
CA ARG A 334 3.08 5.60 -72.51
C ARG A 334 1.81 5.49 -71.65
N VAL A 335 1.72 6.26 -70.57
CA VAL A 335 0.58 6.30 -69.63
C VAL A 335 -0.01 7.71 -69.47
N ALA A 336 0.46 8.68 -70.26
CA ALA A 336 0.07 10.09 -70.12
C ALA A 336 -1.44 10.33 -70.25
N LEU A 337 -2.13 9.60 -71.13
CA LEU A 337 -3.59 9.66 -71.27
C LEU A 337 -4.32 9.06 -70.06
N ASP A 338 -3.71 8.11 -69.36
CA ASP A 338 -4.26 7.43 -68.19
C ASP A 338 -4.00 8.23 -66.89
N ASP A 339 -2.88 8.96 -66.83
CA ASP A 339 -2.64 9.99 -65.81
C ASP A 339 -3.58 11.19 -65.99
N GLU A 340 -3.70 11.73 -67.21
CA GLU A 340 -4.60 12.86 -67.53
C GLU A 340 -6.08 12.59 -67.26
N ARG A 341 -6.51 11.34 -67.37
CA ARG A 341 -7.89 10.90 -67.09
C ARG A 341 -8.07 10.34 -65.69
N ALA A 342 -6.97 10.18 -64.94
CA ALA A 342 -6.93 9.47 -63.67
C ALA A 342 -7.57 8.06 -63.73
N THR A 343 -7.26 7.28 -64.78
CA THR A 343 -7.71 5.90 -64.98
C THR A 343 -6.56 4.90 -64.95
N ASN A 344 -6.83 3.63 -64.60
CA ASN A 344 -5.82 2.57 -64.55
C ASN A 344 -5.23 2.21 -65.94
N PRO A 345 -3.89 2.27 -66.15
CA PRO A 345 -3.23 1.99 -67.43
C PRO A 345 -3.10 0.50 -67.80
N GLY A 346 -3.44 -0.45 -66.90
CA GLY A 346 -3.50 -1.88 -67.22
C GLY A 346 -2.17 -2.48 -67.72
N ASP A 347 -2.22 -3.24 -68.83
CA ASP A 347 -1.07 -3.99 -69.37
C ASP A 347 0.12 -3.11 -69.82
N ALA A 348 -0.09 -1.80 -69.98
CA ALA A 348 1.01 -0.85 -70.25
C ALA A 348 2.09 -0.90 -69.14
N LEU A 349 1.70 -1.20 -67.89
CA LEU A 349 2.63 -1.42 -66.77
C LEU A 349 3.57 -2.60 -67.03
N ARG A 350 3.06 -3.71 -67.58
CA ARG A 350 3.88 -4.88 -67.95
C ARG A 350 4.86 -4.54 -69.08
N GLY A 351 4.44 -3.68 -70.02
CA GLY A 351 5.34 -3.13 -71.04
C GLY A 351 6.47 -2.32 -70.42
N LEU A 352 6.14 -1.34 -69.57
CA LEU A 352 7.12 -0.51 -68.86
C LEU A 352 8.12 -1.34 -68.03
N PHE A 353 7.66 -2.35 -67.29
CA PHE A 353 8.53 -3.19 -66.45
C PHE A 353 9.49 -4.10 -67.22
N ASN A 354 9.19 -4.46 -68.46
CA ASN A 354 10.13 -5.23 -69.29
C ASN A 354 11.07 -4.33 -70.09
N ASP A 355 10.59 -3.17 -70.57
CA ASP A 355 11.40 -2.24 -71.38
C ASP A 355 12.39 -1.41 -70.53
N TYR A 356 12.04 -1.10 -69.28
CA TYR A 356 12.87 -0.34 -68.33
C TYR A 356 13.39 -1.20 -67.16
N GLY A 357 13.32 -2.54 -67.27
CA GLY A 357 13.84 -3.48 -66.27
C GLY A 357 15.36 -3.67 -66.35
N PRO A 358 16.03 -4.18 -65.29
CA PRO A 358 15.47 -4.62 -64.01
C PRO A 358 14.99 -3.44 -63.14
N CYS A 359 13.89 -3.62 -62.43
CA CYS A 359 13.29 -2.55 -61.64
C CYS A 359 12.72 -3.00 -60.28
N LEU A 360 12.93 -2.16 -59.28
CA LEU A 360 12.40 -2.25 -57.92
C LEU A 360 11.34 -1.17 -57.75
N VAL A 361 10.14 -1.55 -57.34
CA VAL A 361 9.04 -0.62 -57.02
C VAL A 361 8.72 -0.74 -55.53
N LEU A 362 8.95 0.34 -54.78
CA LEU A 362 8.67 0.44 -53.35
C LEU A 362 7.45 1.34 -53.13
N ILE A 363 6.40 0.82 -52.49
CA ILE A 363 5.18 1.58 -52.18
C ILE A 363 4.94 1.58 -50.67
N ASP A 364 5.29 2.68 -50.01
CA ASP A 364 5.09 2.88 -48.58
C ASP A 364 3.82 3.68 -48.29
N GLU A 365 3.12 3.34 -47.21
CA GLU A 365 1.92 4.05 -46.73
C GLU A 365 0.78 4.18 -47.76
N TRP A 366 0.53 3.16 -48.60
CA TRP A 366 -0.50 3.21 -49.65
C TRP A 366 -1.91 3.45 -49.09
N VAL A 367 -2.25 2.87 -47.94
CA VAL A 367 -3.53 3.14 -47.23
C VAL A 367 -3.71 4.64 -46.96
N ALA A 368 -2.62 5.35 -46.65
CA ALA A 368 -2.67 6.79 -46.37
C ALA A 368 -2.90 7.63 -47.62
N TYR A 369 -2.47 7.19 -48.81
CA TYR A 369 -2.88 7.79 -50.08
C TYR A 369 -4.35 7.48 -50.40
N ALA A 370 -4.73 6.19 -50.36
CA ALA A 370 -6.05 5.74 -50.73
C ALA A 370 -7.17 6.40 -49.89
N ARG A 371 -6.99 6.53 -48.57
CA ARG A 371 -7.99 7.16 -47.68
C ARG A 371 -8.20 8.66 -47.90
N GLN A 372 -7.33 9.34 -48.66
CA GLN A 372 -7.50 10.76 -49.05
C GLN A 372 -8.39 10.94 -50.28
N LEU A 373 -8.67 9.87 -51.04
CA LEU A 373 -9.49 9.92 -52.25
C LEU A 373 -10.98 9.88 -51.91
N HIS A 374 -11.80 10.25 -52.91
CA HIS A 374 -13.25 10.32 -52.82
C HIS A 374 -13.91 9.27 -53.71
N ASP A 375 -15.20 9.00 -53.47
CA ASP A 375 -16.00 8.06 -54.28
C ASP A 375 -16.49 8.69 -55.60
N GLN A 376 -16.12 9.95 -55.84
CA GLN A 376 -16.31 10.68 -57.11
C GLN A 376 -14.91 11.07 -57.63
N PRO A 377 -14.71 11.10 -58.96
CA PRO A 377 -13.44 11.53 -59.56
C PRO A 377 -13.34 13.06 -59.60
N ASP A 378 -13.27 13.71 -58.43
CA ASP A 378 -13.09 15.16 -58.27
C ASP A 378 -11.63 15.57 -58.01
N LEU A 379 -10.75 14.60 -57.72
CA LEU A 379 -9.31 14.80 -57.49
C LEU A 379 -8.46 14.32 -58.69
N PRO A 380 -7.34 15.00 -59.02
CA PRO A 380 -6.41 14.57 -60.08
C PRO A 380 -5.83 13.15 -59.90
N GLY A 381 -5.76 12.63 -58.66
CA GLY A 381 -5.34 11.27 -58.35
C GLY A 381 -6.38 10.18 -58.63
N GLY A 382 -7.59 10.55 -59.09
CA GLY A 382 -8.68 9.64 -59.44
C GLY A 382 -9.71 9.49 -58.32
N ASP A 383 -10.51 8.43 -58.41
CA ASP A 383 -11.44 8.01 -57.35
C ASP A 383 -10.89 6.85 -56.50
N PHE A 384 -11.59 6.56 -55.41
CA PHE A 384 -11.25 5.51 -54.44
C PHE A 384 -11.20 4.11 -55.08
N GLU A 385 -12.16 3.77 -55.93
CA GLU A 385 -12.27 2.45 -56.59
C GLU A 385 -11.14 2.19 -57.60
N THR A 386 -10.71 3.23 -58.30
CA THR A 386 -9.63 3.16 -59.29
C THR A 386 -8.30 2.72 -58.66
N GLN A 387 -8.03 3.06 -57.39
CA GLN A 387 -6.80 2.62 -56.72
C GLN A 387 -6.72 1.11 -56.51
N PHE A 388 -7.82 0.45 -56.15
CA PHE A 388 -7.82 -1.02 -55.98
C PHE A 388 -7.71 -1.73 -57.33
N THR A 389 -8.29 -1.13 -58.37
CA THR A 389 -8.17 -1.59 -59.75
C THR A 389 -6.72 -1.45 -60.25
N PHE A 390 -6.06 -0.32 -59.96
CA PHE A 390 -4.63 -0.10 -60.22
C PHE A 390 -3.76 -1.07 -59.43
N ALA A 391 -4.04 -1.32 -58.14
CA ALA A 391 -3.30 -2.30 -57.34
C ALA A 391 -3.37 -3.72 -57.91
N GLN A 392 -4.51 -4.12 -58.48
CA GLN A 392 -4.63 -5.41 -59.17
C GLN A 392 -3.76 -5.42 -60.44
N ALA A 393 -3.91 -4.43 -61.32
CA ALA A 393 -3.12 -4.36 -62.56
C ALA A 393 -1.61 -4.28 -62.29
N LEU A 394 -1.19 -3.56 -61.25
CA LEU A 394 0.20 -3.40 -60.84
C LEU A 394 0.80 -4.73 -60.34
N THR A 395 0.09 -5.46 -59.48
CA THR A 395 0.55 -6.75 -58.96
C THR A 395 0.56 -7.84 -60.03
N GLU A 396 -0.42 -7.85 -60.94
CA GLU A 396 -0.43 -8.73 -62.11
C GLU A 396 0.70 -8.39 -63.10
N ALA A 397 0.94 -7.11 -63.39
CA ALA A 397 2.04 -6.66 -64.26
C ALA A 397 3.42 -6.97 -63.67
N ALA A 398 3.62 -6.74 -62.36
CA ALA A 398 4.86 -7.06 -61.67
C ALA A 398 5.15 -8.57 -61.68
N ARG A 399 4.11 -9.40 -61.55
CA ARG A 399 4.20 -10.87 -61.72
C ARG A 399 4.52 -11.30 -63.15
N ALA A 400 3.94 -10.64 -64.15
CA ALA A 400 4.10 -10.99 -65.57
C ALA A 400 5.36 -10.42 -66.23
N ALA A 401 6.06 -9.48 -65.58
CA ALA A 401 7.37 -9.01 -66.01
C ALA A 401 8.50 -9.97 -65.58
N SER A 402 9.62 -9.93 -66.30
CA SER A 402 10.74 -10.85 -66.04
C SER A 402 11.55 -10.46 -64.80
N ASN A 403 11.93 -9.18 -64.69
CA ASN A 403 12.91 -8.69 -63.72
C ASN A 403 12.36 -7.50 -62.90
N CYS A 404 11.09 -7.58 -62.49
CA CYS A 404 10.43 -6.57 -61.66
C CYS A 404 10.13 -7.11 -60.26
N LEU A 405 10.52 -6.37 -59.22
CA LEU A 405 10.15 -6.62 -57.83
C LEU A 405 9.26 -5.49 -57.31
N LEU A 406 8.04 -5.81 -56.91
CA LEU A 406 7.11 -4.91 -56.24
C LEU A 406 7.09 -5.20 -54.74
N VAL A 407 7.33 -4.19 -53.91
CA VAL A 407 7.27 -4.29 -52.44
C VAL A 407 6.31 -3.24 -51.90
N ILE A 408 5.32 -3.69 -51.14
CA ILE A 408 4.22 -2.87 -50.62
C ILE A 408 4.23 -2.93 -49.09
N SER A 409 4.05 -1.77 -48.45
CA SER A 409 3.83 -1.66 -47.01
C SER A 409 2.34 -1.41 -46.73
N LEU A 410 1.76 -2.22 -45.85
CA LEU A 410 0.41 -2.00 -45.29
C LEU A 410 0.47 -2.03 -43.75
N PRO A 411 -0.46 -1.36 -43.05
CA PRO A 411 -0.77 -1.62 -41.64
C PRO A 411 -1.19 -3.08 -41.36
N THR A 412 -1.07 -3.51 -40.12
CA THR A 412 -1.57 -4.82 -39.65
C THR A 412 -2.72 -4.58 -38.67
N SER A 413 -3.91 -5.10 -38.97
CA SER A 413 -5.05 -5.11 -38.05
C SER A 413 -5.24 -6.50 -37.43
N ASP A 414 -5.15 -6.59 -36.11
CA ASP A 414 -5.27 -7.85 -35.35
C ASP A 414 -6.75 -8.17 -35.08
N THR A 415 -7.48 -8.50 -36.15
CA THR A 415 -8.93 -8.78 -36.13
C THR A 415 -9.32 -10.11 -35.44
N GLY A 416 -8.38 -10.77 -34.76
CA GLY A 416 -8.56 -12.08 -34.11
C GLY A 416 -8.46 -12.03 -32.58
N GLY A 417 -9.53 -11.60 -31.89
CA GLY A 417 -9.53 -11.68 -30.42
C GLY A 417 -10.84 -11.33 -29.70
N SER A 418 -11.37 -10.11 -29.88
CA SER A 418 -12.47 -9.61 -29.04
C SER A 418 -13.35 -8.57 -29.73
N PRO A 419 -14.70 -8.60 -29.55
CA PRO A 419 -15.61 -7.54 -30.01
C PRO A 419 -15.35 -6.14 -29.44
N LEU A 420 -14.51 -6.02 -28.40
CA LEU A 420 -14.16 -4.75 -27.74
C LEU A 420 -12.91 -4.07 -28.35
N ALA A 421 -12.28 -4.66 -29.36
CA ALA A 421 -11.10 -4.12 -30.03
C ALA A 421 -11.42 -2.95 -30.99
N GLN A 422 -11.81 -1.79 -30.44
CA GLN A 422 -11.97 -0.54 -31.21
C GLN A 422 -10.64 0.23 -31.40
N ALA A 423 -9.49 -0.39 -31.12
CA ALA A 423 -8.20 0.31 -30.96
C ALA A 423 -7.46 0.63 -32.28
N ASP A 424 -7.70 -0.13 -33.35
CA ASP A 424 -6.92 -0.06 -34.61
C ASP A 424 -7.11 1.23 -35.42
N ASP A 425 -8.05 2.11 -35.04
CA ASP A 425 -8.40 3.33 -35.79
C ASP A 425 -7.27 4.36 -35.91
N VAL A 426 -6.26 4.31 -35.02
CA VAL A 426 -5.23 5.35 -34.89
C VAL A 426 -4.17 5.31 -36.02
N GLU A 427 -3.64 4.14 -36.36
CA GLU A 427 -2.67 4.00 -37.46
C GLU A 427 -3.38 4.01 -38.82
N VAL A 428 -4.59 3.47 -38.87
CA VAL A 428 -5.34 3.28 -40.12
C VAL A 428 -6.11 4.55 -40.55
N GLY A 429 -6.47 5.43 -39.61
CA GLY A 429 -7.09 6.72 -39.89
C GLY A 429 -8.61 6.67 -40.10
N GLY A 430 -9.32 5.89 -39.28
CA GLY A 430 -10.78 5.81 -39.29
C GLY A 430 -11.38 4.83 -40.31
N VAL A 431 -12.72 4.87 -40.44
CA VAL A 431 -13.53 3.90 -41.22
C VAL A 431 -13.07 3.76 -42.68
N ARG A 432 -12.88 4.87 -43.42
CA ARG A 432 -12.39 4.84 -44.81
C ARG A 432 -10.99 4.24 -44.95
N GLY A 433 -10.14 4.43 -43.93
CA GLY A 433 -8.82 3.81 -43.87
C GLY A 433 -8.92 2.29 -43.70
N ARG A 434 -9.83 1.81 -42.83
CA ARG A 434 -10.06 0.37 -42.63
C ARG A 434 -10.59 -0.29 -43.89
N GLU A 435 -11.53 0.36 -44.57
CA GLU A 435 -12.02 -0.09 -45.88
C GLU A 435 -10.88 -0.13 -46.93
N ALA A 436 -10.03 0.91 -46.99
CA ALA A 436 -8.89 0.92 -47.91
C ALA A 436 -7.86 -0.18 -47.61
N LEU A 437 -7.58 -0.45 -46.33
CA LEU A 437 -6.71 -1.54 -45.89
C LEU A 437 -7.26 -2.90 -46.29
N ASP A 438 -8.53 -3.19 -45.97
CA ASP A 438 -9.14 -4.48 -46.27
C ASP A 438 -9.25 -4.72 -47.78
N ARG A 439 -9.58 -3.68 -48.57
CA ARG A 439 -9.59 -3.77 -50.04
C ARG A 439 -8.19 -4.01 -50.62
N LEU A 440 -7.15 -3.30 -50.16
CA LEU A 440 -5.77 -3.53 -50.60
C LEU A 440 -5.28 -4.94 -50.24
N ARG A 441 -5.51 -5.40 -48.99
CA ARG A 441 -5.18 -6.78 -48.55
C ARG A 441 -5.86 -7.83 -49.43
N ASN A 442 -7.14 -7.64 -49.77
CA ASN A 442 -7.90 -8.57 -50.62
C ASN A 442 -7.44 -8.63 -52.08
N VAL A 443 -6.70 -7.62 -52.55
CA VAL A 443 -6.09 -7.58 -53.89
C VAL A 443 -4.68 -8.16 -53.86
N VAL A 444 -3.80 -7.64 -53.01
CA VAL A 444 -2.37 -8.01 -52.95
C VAL A 444 -2.19 -9.44 -52.42
N GLY A 445 -2.98 -9.85 -51.42
CA GLY A 445 -2.92 -11.16 -50.75
C GLY A 445 -3.22 -12.37 -51.64
N ARG A 446 -3.60 -12.17 -52.90
CA ARG A 446 -3.78 -13.23 -53.91
C ARG A 446 -2.49 -13.60 -54.64
N VAL A 447 -1.43 -12.79 -54.50
CA VAL A 447 -0.20 -12.86 -55.31
C VAL A 447 1.08 -12.84 -54.45
N GLU A 448 1.00 -12.43 -53.19
CA GLU A 448 2.16 -12.18 -52.33
C GLU A 448 2.85 -13.44 -51.77
N ALA A 449 4.14 -13.27 -51.46
CA ALA A 449 4.82 -14.05 -50.43
C ALA A 449 4.75 -13.31 -49.08
N ALA A 450 4.28 -13.98 -48.03
CA ALA A 450 4.10 -13.39 -46.71
C ALA A 450 5.45 -13.24 -45.96
N TRP A 451 5.90 -12.01 -45.77
CA TRP A 451 7.08 -11.69 -44.97
C TRP A 451 6.78 -11.81 -43.46
N ARG A 452 7.78 -12.23 -42.66
CA ARG A 452 7.64 -12.42 -41.20
C ARG A 452 8.44 -11.37 -40.39
N PRO A 453 7.86 -10.81 -39.31
CA PRO A 453 8.62 -10.01 -38.35
C PRO A 453 9.83 -10.75 -37.76
N ALA A 454 10.80 -9.98 -37.26
CA ALA A 454 11.93 -10.50 -36.51
C ALA A 454 11.51 -11.06 -35.14
N SER A 455 12.29 -12.01 -34.63
CA SER A 455 12.14 -12.59 -33.29
C SER A 455 12.63 -11.65 -32.19
N ALA A 456 12.28 -11.95 -30.93
CA ALA A 456 12.75 -11.20 -29.77
C ALA A 456 14.28 -11.26 -29.60
N GLU A 457 14.90 -12.42 -29.90
CA GLU A 457 16.35 -12.61 -29.77
C GLU A 457 17.14 -11.79 -30.81
N GLU A 458 16.63 -11.69 -32.04
CA GLU A 458 17.17 -10.77 -33.06
C GLU A 458 16.99 -9.30 -32.66
N GLY A 459 15.93 -8.99 -31.88
CA GLY A 459 15.71 -7.68 -31.28
C GLY A 459 16.89 -7.19 -30.42
N PHE A 460 17.58 -8.10 -29.71
CA PHE A 460 18.72 -7.74 -28.88
C PHE A 460 19.88 -7.19 -29.74
N GLU A 461 20.22 -7.86 -30.84
CA GLU A 461 21.27 -7.42 -31.78
C GLU A 461 20.87 -6.16 -32.56
N ILE A 462 19.59 -6.00 -32.93
CA ILE A 462 19.07 -4.75 -33.54
C ILE A 462 19.33 -3.57 -32.60
N VAL A 463 18.95 -3.69 -31.32
CA VAL A 463 19.17 -2.62 -30.33
C VAL A 463 20.67 -2.42 -30.07
N ARG A 464 21.44 -3.49 -29.93
CA ARG A 464 22.89 -3.42 -29.69
C ARG A 464 23.62 -2.66 -30.80
N ARG A 465 23.42 -3.02 -32.08
CA ARG A 465 24.08 -2.35 -33.22
C ARG A 465 23.67 -0.89 -33.39
N ARG A 466 22.44 -0.54 -33.01
CA ARG A 466 21.92 0.82 -33.09
C ARG A 466 22.43 1.74 -31.99
N LEU A 467 22.75 1.23 -30.81
CA LEU A 467 23.16 2.05 -29.66
C LEU A 467 24.67 2.00 -29.37
N PHE A 468 25.37 0.95 -29.81
CA PHE A 468 26.81 0.73 -29.55
C PHE A 468 27.64 0.57 -30.82
N GLU A 469 28.88 1.06 -30.75
CA GLU A 469 29.90 0.82 -31.77
C GLU A 469 30.26 -0.69 -31.85
N PRO A 470 30.76 -1.18 -33.00
CA PRO A 470 31.26 -2.55 -33.11
C PRO A 470 32.41 -2.82 -32.14
N LEU A 471 32.40 -3.98 -31.47
CA LEU A 471 33.53 -4.44 -30.65
C LEU A 471 34.77 -4.59 -31.53
N THR A 472 35.86 -3.90 -31.16
CA THR A 472 37.13 -3.92 -31.91
C THR A 472 38.25 -4.57 -31.11
N GLY A 473 39.08 -5.35 -31.81
CA GLY A 473 40.24 -6.05 -31.21
C GLY A 473 39.87 -7.26 -30.34
N ALA A 474 40.79 -8.23 -30.25
CA ALA A 474 40.51 -9.50 -29.57
C ALA A 474 40.34 -9.41 -28.04
N ASP A 475 40.75 -8.31 -27.39
CA ASP A 475 40.50 -8.17 -25.93
C ASP A 475 39.03 -7.82 -25.64
N THR A 476 38.36 -6.97 -26.41
CA THR A 476 36.97 -6.57 -26.10
C THR A 476 36.01 -7.77 -26.15
N PHE A 477 36.15 -8.64 -27.15
CA PHE A 477 35.47 -9.93 -27.20
C PHE A 477 35.82 -10.83 -25.99
N ARG A 478 37.08 -10.91 -25.59
CA ARG A 478 37.49 -11.66 -24.38
C ARG A 478 36.82 -11.13 -23.11
N GLN A 479 36.78 -9.81 -22.91
CA GLN A 479 36.16 -9.20 -21.73
C GLN A 479 34.64 -9.46 -21.70
N ARG A 480 33.97 -9.33 -22.84
CA ARG A 480 32.55 -9.74 -23.01
C ARG A 480 32.35 -11.20 -22.58
N ASP A 481 33.17 -12.10 -23.11
CA ASP A 481 33.02 -13.54 -22.88
C ASP A 481 33.28 -13.92 -21.41
N VAL A 482 34.28 -13.30 -20.77
CA VAL A 482 34.55 -13.44 -19.33
C VAL A 482 33.37 -12.94 -18.49
N THR A 483 32.78 -11.78 -18.80
CA THR A 483 31.61 -11.27 -18.10
C THR A 483 30.40 -12.20 -18.28
N ALA A 484 30.08 -12.61 -19.51
CA ALA A 484 28.96 -13.52 -19.78
C ALA A 484 29.13 -14.87 -19.03
N ARG A 485 30.37 -15.39 -19.01
CA ARG A 485 30.72 -16.62 -18.31
C ARG A 485 30.55 -16.49 -16.79
N ALA A 486 30.98 -15.38 -16.19
CA ALA A 486 30.83 -15.14 -14.74
C ALA A 486 29.36 -15.08 -14.29
N PHE A 487 28.47 -14.49 -15.10
CA PHE A 487 27.02 -14.52 -14.84
C PHE A 487 26.43 -15.94 -15.02
N ALA A 488 26.82 -16.68 -16.05
CA ALA A 488 26.39 -18.07 -16.23
C ALA A 488 26.82 -18.99 -15.06
N GLU A 489 28.04 -18.81 -14.56
CA GLU A 489 28.56 -19.57 -13.41
C GLU A 489 27.86 -19.19 -12.09
N LEU A 490 27.50 -17.91 -11.89
CA LEU A 490 26.63 -17.48 -10.79
C LEU A 490 25.27 -18.22 -10.82
N TYR A 491 24.60 -18.24 -11.98
CA TYR A 491 23.28 -18.86 -12.13
C TYR A 491 23.32 -20.39 -11.99
N GLN A 492 24.43 -21.03 -12.37
CA GLN A 492 24.64 -22.46 -12.17
C GLN A 492 24.97 -22.81 -10.70
N ALA A 493 25.79 -22.00 -10.02
CA ALA A 493 26.17 -22.22 -8.63
C ALA A 493 25.01 -21.98 -7.65
N GLN A 494 24.26 -20.89 -7.84
CA GLN A 494 23.14 -20.48 -6.98
C GLN A 494 21.78 -20.95 -7.55
N ARG A 495 21.75 -22.15 -8.14
CA ARG A 495 20.64 -22.64 -8.98
C ARG A 495 19.24 -22.40 -8.40
N ASP A 496 19.05 -22.59 -7.10
CA ASP A 496 17.73 -22.58 -6.45
C ASP A 496 17.18 -21.15 -6.22
N GLU A 497 18.04 -20.13 -6.37
CA GLU A 497 17.71 -18.69 -6.27
C GLU A 497 17.33 -18.06 -7.62
N PHE A 498 17.59 -18.74 -8.75
CA PHE A 498 17.42 -18.21 -10.11
C PHE A 498 16.51 -19.10 -10.99
N PRO A 499 15.93 -18.55 -12.08
CA PRO A 499 15.14 -19.34 -13.03
C PRO A 499 15.91 -20.52 -13.67
N SER A 500 15.16 -21.47 -14.21
CA SER A 500 15.69 -22.72 -14.78
C SER A 500 16.52 -22.51 -16.04
N GLU A 501 16.03 -21.63 -16.91
CA GLU A 501 16.55 -21.31 -18.23
C GLU A 501 17.93 -20.64 -18.17
N CYS A 502 18.18 -19.83 -17.14
CA CYS A 502 19.43 -19.10 -16.91
C CYS A 502 20.64 -20.00 -16.66
N ARG A 503 20.41 -21.29 -16.40
CA ARG A 503 21.44 -22.31 -16.11
C ARG A 503 22.01 -22.94 -17.39
N THR A 504 21.39 -22.68 -18.54
CA THR A 504 21.74 -23.28 -19.84
C THR A 504 22.88 -22.55 -20.54
N ALA A 505 23.63 -23.28 -21.39
CA ALA A 505 24.63 -22.66 -22.27
C ALA A 505 23.99 -21.78 -23.37
N ASP A 506 22.68 -21.89 -23.59
CA ASP A 506 21.92 -21.00 -24.47
C ASP A 506 21.77 -19.61 -23.84
N TYR A 507 21.53 -19.53 -22.51
CA TYR A 507 21.45 -18.24 -21.81
C TYR A 507 22.81 -17.53 -21.74
N GLU A 508 23.92 -18.27 -21.61
CA GLU A 508 25.28 -17.70 -21.74
C GLU A 508 25.48 -17.04 -23.12
N ARG A 509 25.03 -17.70 -24.19
CA ARG A 509 25.03 -17.14 -25.55
C ARG A 509 24.08 -15.94 -25.72
N ARG A 510 22.91 -15.94 -25.06
CA ARG A 510 22.01 -14.76 -25.03
C ARG A 510 22.69 -13.55 -24.38
N ILE A 511 23.45 -13.72 -23.29
CA ILE A 511 24.24 -12.63 -22.68
C ILE A 511 25.33 -12.14 -23.64
N GLN A 512 26.05 -13.05 -24.32
CA GLN A 512 27.08 -12.68 -25.32
C GLN A 512 26.53 -11.89 -26.52
N ALA A 513 25.27 -12.14 -26.93
CA ALA A 513 24.59 -11.43 -28.02
C ALA A 513 23.98 -10.08 -27.56
N ALA A 514 23.45 -10.01 -26.34
CA ALA A 514 22.84 -8.80 -25.79
C ALA A 514 23.85 -7.78 -25.21
N TYR A 515 25.10 -8.19 -24.97
CA TYR A 515 26.14 -7.38 -24.33
C TYR A 515 26.26 -5.96 -24.94
N PRO A 516 26.24 -4.88 -24.12
CA PRO A 516 26.41 -4.87 -22.66
C PRO A 516 25.10 -4.96 -21.85
N ILE A 517 23.96 -5.20 -22.49
CA ILE A 517 22.66 -5.25 -21.83
C ILE A 517 22.37 -6.68 -21.39
N HIS A 518 21.88 -6.88 -20.16
CA HIS A 518 21.48 -8.19 -19.67
C HIS A 518 20.14 -8.61 -20.30
N PRO A 519 19.97 -9.86 -20.79
CA PRO A 519 18.77 -10.28 -21.53
C PRO A 519 17.44 -10.02 -20.79
N GLU A 520 17.42 -10.12 -19.46
CA GLU A 520 16.23 -9.81 -18.63
C GLU A 520 15.68 -8.39 -18.88
N VAL A 521 16.52 -7.39 -19.23
CA VAL A 521 16.02 -6.04 -19.59
C VAL A 521 15.13 -6.11 -20.83
N PHE A 522 15.57 -6.86 -21.85
CA PHE A 522 14.82 -7.03 -23.08
C PHE A 522 13.61 -7.93 -22.91
N ASP A 523 13.71 -8.98 -22.11
CA ASP A 523 12.58 -9.89 -21.84
C ASP A 523 11.43 -9.11 -21.19
N ARG A 524 11.69 -8.29 -20.16
CA ARG A 524 10.65 -7.44 -19.54
C ARG A 524 10.07 -6.41 -20.53
N LEU A 525 10.89 -5.85 -21.44
CA LEU A 525 10.43 -4.85 -22.42
C LEU A 525 9.67 -5.45 -23.63
N TYR A 526 10.02 -6.65 -24.09
CA TYR A 526 9.42 -7.32 -25.26
C TYR A 526 8.32 -8.34 -24.91
N GLU A 527 8.27 -8.82 -23.67
CA GLU A 527 7.16 -9.60 -23.14
C GLU A 527 6.12 -8.66 -22.50
N ASP A 528 6.48 -7.96 -21.42
CA ASP A 528 5.51 -7.27 -20.55
C ASP A 528 5.13 -5.86 -21.04
N TRP A 529 6.10 -4.95 -21.26
CA TRP A 529 5.79 -3.59 -21.76
C TRP A 529 5.15 -3.62 -23.16
N SER A 530 5.40 -4.71 -23.89
CA SER A 530 4.87 -5.02 -25.21
C SER A 530 3.34 -5.13 -25.28
N THR A 531 2.66 -5.32 -24.14
CA THR A 531 1.19 -5.42 -24.05
C THR A 531 0.50 -4.07 -23.91
N LEU A 532 1.25 -2.99 -23.63
CA LEU A 532 0.69 -1.64 -23.51
C LEU A 532 0.37 -1.09 -24.91
N VAL A 533 -0.91 -0.77 -25.17
CA VAL A 533 -1.43 -0.33 -26.49
C VAL A 533 -0.64 0.85 -27.09
N LYS A 534 -0.07 1.74 -26.26
CA LYS A 534 0.73 2.89 -26.72
C LYS A 534 2.20 2.54 -26.99
N PHE A 535 2.71 1.40 -26.55
CA PHE A 535 4.13 1.07 -26.53
C PHE A 535 4.63 0.53 -27.88
N GLN A 536 5.35 1.39 -28.61
CA GLN A 536 5.94 1.05 -29.90
C GLN A 536 7.17 0.14 -29.73
N ARG A 537 6.95 -1.18 -29.57
CA ARG A 537 7.96 -2.19 -29.17
C ARG A 537 9.41 -1.85 -29.54
N THR A 538 9.76 -1.73 -30.82
CA THR A 538 11.16 -1.47 -31.23
C THR A 538 11.61 -0.01 -31.00
N ARG A 539 10.82 0.98 -31.43
CA ARG A 539 11.20 2.41 -31.35
C ARG A 539 11.16 2.96 -29.91
N GLY A 540 10.23 2.46 -29.09
CA GLY A 540 10.13 2.77 -27.67
C GLY A 540 11.32 2.23 -26.89
N VAL A 541 11.69 0.96 -27.11
CA VAL A 541 12.90 0.35 -26.51
C VAL A 541 14.17 1.09 -26.93
N LEU A 542 14.35 1.37 -28.23
CA LEU A 542 15.52 2.13 -28.71
C LEU A 542 15.64 3.51 -28.04
N ARG A 543 14.54 4.26 -27.92
CA ARG A 543 14.52 5.60 -27.34
C ARG A 543 14.72 5.58 -25.81
N LEU A 544 14.08 4.64 -25.11
CA LEU A 544 14.30 4.41 -23.66
C LEU A 544 15.76 4.02 -23.39
N MET A 545 16.30 3.05 -24.12
CA MET A 545 17.66 2.58 -23.93
C MET A 545 18.70 3.64 -24.32
N ALA A 546 18.43 4.49 -25.31
CA ALA A 546 19.28 5.65 -25.60
C ALA A 546 19.35 6.63 -24.41
N SER A 547 18.20 6.99 -23.80
CA SER A 547 18.17 7.80 -22.57
C SER A 547 18.94 7.14 -21.42
N VAL A 548 18.73 5.84 -21.20
CA VAL A 548 19.39 5.06 -20.14
C VAL A 548 20.90 5.00 -20.34
N ILE A 549 21.37 4.63 -21.53
CA ILE A 549 22.80 4.48 -21.84
C ILE A 549 23.51 5.82 -21.77
N HIS A 550 22.88 6.90 -22.26
CA HIS A 550 23.43 8.26 -22.12
C HIS A 550 23.56 8.67 -20.64
N SER A 551 22.50 8.46 -19.85
CA SER A 551 22.51 8.76 -18.41
C SER A 551 23.59 7.96 -17.67
N LEU A 552 23.67 6.64 -17.88
CA LEU A 552 24.70 5.77 -17.29
C LEU A 552 26.13 6.13 -17.75
N TRP A 553 26.30 6.56 -19.00
CA TRP A 553 27.60 6.99 -19.53
C TRP A 553 28.07 8.32 -18.92
N GLU A 554 27.14 9.28 -18.72
CA GLU A 554 27.38 10.58 -18.08
C GLU A 554 27.62 10.44 -16.56
N GLN A 555 26.87 9.57 -15.89
CA GLN A 555 27.02 9.25 -14.46
C GLN A 555 28.29 8.44 -14.20
N GLY A 556 28.65 7.53 -15.11
CA GLY A 556 29.97 6.90 -15.18
C GLY A 556 30.01 5.39 -14.91
N ASP A 557 28.96 4.65 -15.29
CA ASP A 557 28.60 3.30 -14.79
C ASP A 557 29.74 2.29 -14.63
N ARG A 558 29.86 1.74 -13.41
CA ARG A 558 30.85 0.72 -13.04
C ARG A 558 30.34 -0.72 -13.19
N SER A 559 29.08 -0.90 -13.57
CA SER A 559 28.46 -2.21 -13.73
C SER A 559 29.11 -3.00 -14.89
N PRO A 560 29.29 -4.33 -14.77
CA PRO A 560 29.79 -5.16 -15.87
C PRO A 560 28.75 -5.42 -16.96
N LEU A 561 27.45 -5.24 -16.64
CA LEU A 561 26.30 -5.28 -17.56
C LEU A 561 25.27 -4.21 -17.13
N ILE A 562 24.42 -3.79 -18.06
CA ILE A 562 23.21 -3.01 -17.78
C ILE A 562 22.09 -3.98 -17.42
N LEU A 563 21.60 -3.94 -16.18
CA LEU A 563 20.55 -4.81 -15.64
C LEU A 563 19.25 -4.02 -15.36
N PRO A 564 18.10 -4.68 -15.16
CA PRO A 564 16.87 -4.02 -14.72
C PRO A 564 17.06 -3.12 -13.48
N SER A 565 17.92 -3.54 -12.55
CA SER A 565 18.28 -2.78 -11.35
C SER A 565 19.20 -1.58 -11.56
N THR A 566 19.94 -1.52 -12.68
CA THR A 566 20.88 -0.41 -12.95
C THR A 566 20.23 0.72 -13.74
N LEU A 567 19.04 0.52 -14.32
CA LEU A 567 18.27 1.57 -15.00
C LEU A 567 18.08 2.79 -14.06
N PRO A 568 18.51 4.01 -14.44
CA PRO A 568 18.36 5.19 -13.60
C PRO A 568 16.95 5.78 -13.80
N ILE A 569 15.96 5.19 -13.13
CA ILE A 569 14.53 5.56 -13.25
C ILE A 569 14.30 6.97 -12.69
N ASP A 570 15.13 7.41 -11.73
CA ASP A 570 15.18 8.77 -11.18
C ASP A 570 15.78 9.84 -12.12
N ASP A 571 16.34 9.46 -13.28
CA ASP A 571 16.85 10.43 -14.26
C ASP A 571 15.70 11.10 -15.04
N ARG A 572 15.74 12.42 -15.13
CA ARG A 572 14.73 13.26 -15.81
C ARG A 572 14.61 13.00 -17.32
N ARG A 573 15.55 12.27 -17.93
CA ARG A 573 15.51 11.77 -19.32
C ARG A 573 14.90 10.37 -19.44
N VAL A 574 14.78 9.62 -18.34
CA VAL A 574 14.37 8.21 -18.28
C VAL A 574 12.99 8.04 -17.63
N GLU A 575 12.70 8.73 -16.52
CA GLU A 575 11.37 8.72 -15.89
C GLU A 575 10.26 8.98 -16.93
N PRO A 576 10.34 10.04 -17.79
CA PRO A 576 9.28 10.33 -18.74
C PRO A 576 9.23 9.33 -19.90
N GLU A 577 10.29 8.57 -20.15
CA GLU A 577 10.30 7.50 -21.18
C GLU A 577 9.50 6.28 -20.72
N LEU A 578 9.50 6.01 -19.41
CA LEU A 578 8.73 4.93 -18.78
C LEU A 578 7.27 5.38 -18.52
N THR A 579 7.06 6.53 -17.89
CA THR A 579 5.71 6.94 -17.43
C THR A 579 4.72 7.28 -18.55
N ARG A 580 5.16 7.77 -19.73
CA ARG A 580 4.26 8.18 -20.84
C ARG A 580 3.38 7.06 -21.42
N TYR A 581 3.72 5.82 -21.13
CA TYR A 581 2.98 4.62 -21.57
C TYR A 581 1.99 4.11 -20.50
N LEU A 582 2.10 4.63 -19.29
CA LEU A 582 1.31 4.29 -18.12
C LEU A 582 0.30 5.42 -17.81
N SER A 583 -0.25 5.43 -16.59
CA SER A 583 -1.07 6.53 -16.06
C SER A 583 -0.23 7.53 -15.24
N ASP A 584 -0.71 8.78 -15.14
CA ASP A 584 -0.03 9.89 -14.45
C ASP A 584 0.24 9.61 -12.96
N HIS A 585 -0.45 8.64 -12.37
CA HIS A 585 -0.25 8.18 -10.99
C HIS A 585 1.11 7.52 -10.74
N TRP A 586 1.89 7.16 -11.76
CA TRP A 586 3.16 6.45 -11.57
C TRP A 586 4.34 7.32 -11.11
N THR A 587 4.41 8.61 -11.49
CA THR A 587 5.47 9.52 -11.03
C THR A 587 5.58 9.63 -9.50
N PRO A 588 4.51 9.85 -8.71
CA PRO A 588 4.62 9.88 -7.25
C PRO A 588 4.98 8.51 -6.65
N ILE A 589 4.59 7.39 -7.27
CA ILE A 589 4.96 6.03 -6.83
C ILE A 589 6.46 5.81 -7.04
N ILE A 590 6.99 6.23 -8.20
CA ILE A 590 8.43 6.17 -8.49
C ILE A 590 9.20 6.97 -7.44
N ALA A 591 8.81 8.22 -7.20
CA ALA A 591 9.50 9.11 -6.27
C ALA A 591 9.45 8.68 -4.79
N SER A 592 8.45 7.88 -4.40
CA SER A 592 8.24 7.41 -3.02
C SER A 592 8.77 6.00 -2.74
N ASP A 593 8.42 5.02 -3.56
CA ASP A 593 8.64 3.59 -3.26
C ASP A 593 9.56 2.85 -4.24
N VAL A 594 9.95 3.44 -5.38
CA VAL A 594 10.79 2.79 -6.39
C VAL A 594 12.19 3.35 -6.44
N ASP A 595 12.30 4.63 -6.83
CA ASP A 595 13.55 5.26 -7.22
C ASP A 595 13.41 6.78 -7.18
N GLY A 596 13.71 7.37 -6.03
CA GLY A 596 13.61 8.81 -5.80
C GLY A 596 14.53 9.29 -4.68
N PRO A 597 14.85 10.60 -4.63
CA PRO A 597 15.88 11.14 -3.74
C PRO A 597 15.56 11.03 -2.25
N ASN A 598 14.30 10.80 -1.87
CA ASN A 598 13.86 10.52 -0.51
C ASN A 598 13.03 9.21 -0.43
N SER A 599 13.21 8.32 -1.40
CA SER A 599 12.42 7.10 -1.54
C SER A 599 12.71 6.07 -0.44
N LEU A 600 11.71 5.24 -0.13
CA LEU A 600 11.81 4.19 0.87
C LEU A 600 12.96 3.19 0.63
N PRO A 601 13.24 2.71 -0.60
CA PRO A 601 14.38 1.83 -0.84
C PRO A 601 15.72 2.46 -0.42
N LEU A 602 15.90 3.76 -0.68
CA LEU A 602 17.10 4.50 -0.31
C LEU A 602 17.23 4.68 1.22
N LYS A 603 16.12 4.81 1.95
CA LYS A 603 16.10 4.85 3.42
C LYS A 603 16.49 3.49 4.02
N ILE A 604 15.87 2.40 3.57
CA ILE A 604 16.17 1.03 4.03
C ILE A 604 17.65 0.68 3.75
N ASP A 605 18.16 1.03 2.57
CA ASP A 605 19.57 0.85 2.23
C ASP A 605 20.50 1.72 3.10
N GLY A 606 20.09 2.95 3.47
CA GLY A 606 20.85 3.82 4.37
C GLY A 606 20.84 3.39 5.85
N GLU A 607 19.74 2.80 6.32
CA GLU A 607 19.59 2.30 7.69
C GLU A 607 20.29 0.95 7.90
N VAL A 608 20.28 0.08 6.89
CA VAL A 608 20.72 -1.32 7.02
C VAL A 608 21.99 -1.57 6.22
N ALA A 609 23.15 -1.42 6.87
CA ALA A 609 24.46 -1.33 6.22
C ALA A 609 24.90 -2.50 5.32
N ASN A 610 24.32 -3.71 5.44
CA ASN A 610 24.59 -4.80 4.49
C ASN A 610 23.75 -4.72 3.20
N LEU A 611 22.60 -4.03 3.24
CA LEU A 611 21.79 -3.72 2.07
C LEU A 611 22.38 -2.50 1.34
N GLY A 612 22.72 -1.46 2.11
CA GLY A 612 23.33 -0.23 1.61
C GLY A 612 24.61 -0.44 0.81
N LYS A 613 25.48 -1.36 1.24
CA LYS A 613 26.71 -1.74 0.51
C LYS A 613 26.49 -2.22 -0.93
N LEU A 614 25.30 -2.69 -1.28
CA LEU A 614 24.95 -3.13 -2.63
C LEU A 614 23.82 -2.27 -3.25
N HIS A 615 23.26 -1.32 -2.50
CA HIS A 615 21.96 -0.70 -2.76
C HIS A 615 20.86 -1.74 -3.04
N ALA A 616 20.84 -2.81 -2.23
CA ALA A 616 20.06 -4.01 -2.51
C ALA A 616 18.54 -3.74 -2.61
N THR A 617 18.04 -2.80 -1.81
CA THR A 617 16.62 -2.42 -1.80
C THR A 617 16.28 -1.56 -3.02
N ARG A 618 17.12 -0.57 -3.35
CA ARG A 618 16.95 0.26 -4.56
C ARG A 618 17.01 -0.59 -5.84
N ARG A 619 17.91 -1.57 -5.91
CA ARG A 619 17.99 -2.55 -7.02
C ARG A 619 16.71 -3.38 -7.17
N ALA A 620 16.23 -3.94 -6.06
CA ALA A 620 15.00 -4.74 -6.03
C ALA A 620 13.79 -3.92 -6.48
N ALA A 621 13.64 -2.71 -5.94
CA ALA A 621 12.56 -1.79 -6.26
C ALA A 621 12.49 -1.44 -7.76
N ARG A 622 13.61 -0.99 -8.36
CA ARG A 622 13.74 -0.73 -9.81
C ARG A 622 13.34 -1.93 -10.66
N THR A 623 13.80 -3.12 -10.29
CA THR A 623 13.51 -4.37 -11.01
C THR A 623 12.03 -4.76 -10.90
N ILE A 624 11.43 -4.64 -9.71
CA ILE A 624 10.00 -4.92 -9.51
C ILE A 624 9.15 -3.93 -10.28
N TYR A 625 9.50 -2.64 -10.32
CA TYR A 625 8.81 -1.66 -11.15
C TYR A 625 8.85 -2.06 -12.64
N LEU A 626 10.04 -2.32 -13.19
CA LEU A 626 10.19 -2.66 -14.62
C LEU A 626 9.37 -3.90 -14.99
N GLY A 627 9.36 -4.93 -14.15
CA GLY A 627 8.64 -6.19 -14.39
C GLY A 627 7.17 -6.23 -13.95
N SER A 628 6.62 -5.18 -13.35
CA SER A 628 5.23 -5.19 -12.86
C SER A 628 4.36 -4.02 -13.30
N ALA A 629 4.93 -2.83 -13.53
CA ALA A 629 4.18 -1.65 -13.96
C ALA A 629 3.30 -1.86 -15.22
N PRO A 630 3.74 -2.53 -16.31
CA PRO A 630 2.87 -2.81 -17.45
C PRO A 630 1.78 -3.88 -17.17
N THR A 631 1.95 -4.70 -16.12
CA THR A 631 1.10 -5.87 -15.84
C THR A 631 -0.18 -5.55 -15.05
N ALA A 632 -0.48 -4.26 -14.80
CA ALA A 632 -1.57 -3.83 -13.91
C ALA A 632 -2.96 -4.41 -14.25
N THR A 633 -3.24 -4.71 -15.53
CA THR A 633 -4.48 -5.33 -16.02
C THR A 633 -4.38 -6.82 -16.29
N ALA A 634 -3.21 -7.45 -16.11
CA ALA A 634 -3.00 -8.87 -16.37
C ALA A 634 -3.60 -9.75 -15.26
N THR A 635 -4.03 -10.97 -15.61
CA THR A 635 -4.57 -11.95 -14.66
C THR A 635 -3.53 -12.42 -13.63
N ASN A 636 -2.29 -12.62 -14.09
CA ASN A 636 -1.15 -13.04 -13.25
C ASN A 636 -0.21 -11.84 -13.06
N ARG A 637 -0.59 -10.92 -12.18
CA ARG A 637 0.21 -9.71 -11.87
C ARG A 637 1.60 -10.06 -11.33
N GLY A 638 2.55 -9.15 -11.55
CA GLY A 638 3.81 -9.11 -10.83
C GLY A 638 4.89 -10.08 -11.26
N ILE A 639 6.08 -9.83 -10.70
CA ILE A 639 7.33 -10.54 -10.97
C ILE A 639 7.67 -11.48 -9.80
N GLU A 640 8.21 -12.66 -10.11
CA GLU A 640 8.60 -13.66 -9.11
C GLU A 640 9.96 -13.33 -8.47
N ASP A 641 10.13 -13.65 -7.18
CA ASP A 641 11.37 -13.50 -6.40
C ASP A 641 12.65 -13.86 -7.18
N ARG A 642 12.65 -15.00 -7.88
CA ARG A 642 13.78 -15.47 -8.70
C ARG A 642 14.09 -14.56 -9.89
N ARG A 643 13.08 -13.93 -10.50
CA ARG A 643 13.27 -12.93 -11.56
C ARG A 643 13.69 -11.57 -11.02
N VAL A 644 13.20 -11.17 -9.83
CA VAL A 644 13.72 -9.99 -9.13
C VAL A 644 15.22 -10.16 -8.86
N LYS A 645 15.64 -11.32 -8.33
CA LYS A 645 17.05 -11.66 -8.13
C LYS A 645 17.84 -11.67 -9.45
N LEU A 646 17.31 -12.26 -10.52
CA LEU A 646 17.92 -12.25 -11.85
C LEU A 646 18.18 -10.83 -12.39
N GLY A 647 17.29 -9.87 -12.09
CA GLY A 647 17.47 -8.47 -12.47
C GLY A 647 18.37 -7.64 -11.54
N CYS A 648 18.81 -8.18 -10.40
CA CYS A 648 19.51 -7.45 -9.33
C CYS A 648 20.93 -7.93 -9.00
N VAL A 649 21.15 -9.24 -8.96
CA VAL A 649 22.37 -9.86 -8.40
C VAL A 649 23.48 -9.91 -9.44
N MET A 650 24.68 -9.42 -9.09
CA MET A 650 25.88 -9.53 -9.92
C MET A 650 26.87 -10.58 -9.36
N PRO A 651 27.82 -11.11 -10.19
CA PRO A 651 28.85 -12.03 -9.72
C PRO A 651 29.63 -11.51 -8.50
N GLY A 652 29.83 -12.37 -7.51
CA GLY A 652 30.44 -12.00 -6.22
C GLY A 652 29.44 -11.53 -5.14
N GLU A 653 28.18 -11.25 -5.49
CA GLU A 653 27.15 -10.83 -4.54
C GLU A 653 26.30 -12.03 -4.04
N SER A 654 25.69 -11.88 -2.85
CA SER A 654 24.88 -12.94 -2.21
C SER A 654 23.38 -12.74 -2.51
N PRO A 655 22.69 -13.68 -3.19
CA PRO A 655 21.26 -13.56 -3.49
C PRO A 655 20.37 -13.39 -2.26
N GLN A 656 20.80 -13.92 -1.11
CA GLN A 656 20.05 -13.88 0.14
C GLN A 656 19.93 -12.46 0.72
N VAL A 657 20.87 -11.55 0.38
CA VAL A 657 20.80 -10.12 0.75
C VAL A 657 19.62 -9.45 0.06
N PHE A 658 19.40 -9.72 -1.23
CA PHE A 658 18.26 -9.22 -1.98
C PHE A 658 16.95 -9.83 -1.50
N GLY A 659 16.96 -11.09 -1.07
CA GLY A 659 15.81 -11.72 -0.40
C GLY A 659 15.39 -11.01 0.89
N ASP A 660 16.32 -10.40 1.64
CA ASP A 660 15.97 -9.58 2.81
C ASP A 660 15.50 -8.17 2.43
N ALA A 661 16.13 -7.56 1.42
CA ALA A 661 15.72 -6.27 0.88
C ALA A 661 14.27 -6.29 0.35
N ILE A 662 13.90 -7.32 -0.42
CA ILE A 662 12.54 -7.53 -0.94
C ILE A 662 11.53 -7.65 0.21
N ARG A 663 11.83 -8.42 1.26
CA ARG A 663 10.95 -8.56 2.43
C ARG A 663 10.74 -7.25 3.18
N ARG A 664 11.79 -6.46 3.39
CA ARG A 664 11.69 -5.16 4.07
C ARG A 664 10.88 -4.16 3.25
N LEU A 665 11.11 -4.13 1.94
CA LEU A 665 10.38 -3.25 1.03
C LEU A 665 8.89 -3.62 1.00
N ALA A 666 8.54 -4.90 0.87
CA ALA A 666 7.16 -5.38 0.89
C ALA A 666 6.45 -5.22 2.25
N ALA A 667 7.19 -4.96 3.33
CA ALA A 667 6.64 -4.70 4.66
C ALA A 667 6.47 -3.21 5.00
N GLN A 668 6.99 -2.29 4.18
CA GLN A 668 6.99 -0.84 4.46
C GLN A 668 6.49 0.04 3.30
N ALA A 669 6.47 -0.46 2.08
CA ALA A 669 6.07 0.31 0.90
C ALA A 669 4.56 0.55 0.85
N THR A 670 4.18 1.77 0.46
CA THR A 670 2.78 2.18 0.29
C THR A 670 2.13 1.45 -0.87
N TYR A 671 2.85 1.21 -1.96
CA TYR A 671 2.32 0.77 -3.25
C TYR A 671 2.78 -0.63 -3.69
N LEU A 672 3.67 -1.31 -2.94
CA LEU A 672 4.16 -2.65 -3.27
C LEU A 672 3.28 -3.74 -2.63
N TYR A 673 2.78 -4.63 -3.47
CA TYR A 673 1.99 -5.79 -3.09
C TYR A 673 2.84 -7.07 -3.17
N VAL A 674 2.44 -8.07 -2.39
CA VAL A 674 3.02 -9.42 -2.39
C VAL A 674 1.92 -10.47 -2.34
N ASP A 675 2.04 -11.52 -3.17
CA ASP A 675 1.25 -12.76 -3.07
C ASP A 675 2.20 -13.96 -3.25
N GLY A 676 2.36 -14.77 -2.20
CA GLY A 676 3.28 -15.91 -2.15
C GLY A 676 4.74 -15.54 -2.42
N SER A 677 5.17 -15.69 -3.68
CA SER A 677 6.53 -15.34 -4.15
C SER A 677 6.54 -14.30 -5.28
N ARG A 678 5.41 -13.63 -5.53
CA ARG A 678 5.23 -12.59 -6.55
C ARG A 678 5.07 -11.21 -5.92
N TYR A 679 5.61 -10.21 -6.60
CA TYR A 679 5.66 -8.82 -6.15
C TYR A 679 5.22 -7.88 -7.28
N TRP A 680 4.40 -6.87 -6.98
CA TRP A 680 3.99 -5.86 -7.96
C TRP A 680 3.72 -4.50 -7.33
N TYR A 681 4.05 -3.43 -8.05
CA TYR A 681 3.53 -2.11 -7.72
C TYR A 681 2.12 -1.93 -8.28
N SER A 682 1.26 -1.23 -7.52
CA SER A 682 -0.10 -0.84 -7.93
C SER A 682 -0.28 0.66 -7.77
N THR A 683 -1.21 1.27 -8.53
CA THR A 683 -1.55 2.69 -8.37
C THR A 683 -2.45 2.98 -7.16
N GLN A 684 -2.90 1.95 -6.45
CA GLN A 684 -3.64 2.07 -5.19
C GLN A 684 -2.73 1.68 -4.01
N PRO A 685 -2.74 2.43 -2.88
CA PRO A 685 -2.06 2.03 -1.66
C PRO A 685 -2.46 0.63 -1.18
N THR A 686 -1.58 -0.07 -0.47
CA THR A 686 -1.87 -1.37 0.12
C THR A 686 -2.92 -1.26 1.23
N VAL A 687 -3.70 -2.32 1.45
CA VAL A 687 -4.62 -2.40 2.62
C VAL A 687 -3.88 -2.31 3.95
N THR A 688 -2.60 -2.67 3.99
CA THR A 688 -1.75 -2.50 5.19
C THR A 688 -1.47 -1.03 5.45
N LYS A 689 -1.10 -0.24 4.42
CA LYS A 689 -0.89 1.19 4.61
C LYS A 689 -2.20 1.93 4.94
N LEU A 690 -3.31 1.53 4.33
CA LEU A 690 -4.63 2.04 4.68
C LEU A 690 -5.01 1.75 6.15
N ALA A 691 -4.61 0.59 6.70
CA ALA A 691 -4.83 0.25 8.11
C ALA A 691 -3.95 1.07 9.05
N GLU A 692 -2.69 1.34 8.69
CA GLU A 692 -1.84 2.27 9.45
C GLU A 692 -2.43 3.68 9.50
N ASP A 693 -2.83 4.23 8.35
CA ASP A 693 -3.37 5.59 8.26
C ASP A 693 -4.68 5.75 9.05
N ARG A 694 -5.51 4.70 9.09
CA ARG A 694 -6.71 4.63 9.95
C ARG A 694 -6.36 4.50 11.43
N ALA A 695 -5.35 3.72 11.78
CA ALA A 695 -4.90 3.57 13.18
C ALA A 695 -4.25 4.87 13.73
N GLU A 696 -3.60 5.67 12.88
CA GLU A 696 -3.12 7.02 13.24
C GLU A 696 -4.29 8.01 13.36
N GLN A 697 -5.31 7.94 12.49
CA GLN A 697 -6.51 8.77 12.62
C GLN A 697 -7.28 8.49 13.92
N LEU A 698 -7.35 7.23 14.36
CA LEU A 698 -7.96 6.85 15.64
C LEU A 698 -7.19 7.41 16.87
N GLU A 699 -5.90 7.72 16.76
CA GLU A 699 -5.17 8.43 17.83
C GLU A 699 -5.74 9.83 18.10
N ARG A 700 -6.40 10.42 17.10
CA ARG A 700 -7.03 11.74 17.15
C ARG A 700 -8.53 11.68 17.46
N ASN A 701 -9.07 10.47 17.66
CA ASN A 701 -10.48 10.21 17.94
C ASN A 701 -10.65 8.97 18.87
N PRO A 702 -10.34 9.11 20.18
CA PRO A 702 -10.27 7.98 21.10
C PRO A 702 -11.63 7.35 21.45
N ASP A 703 -12.75 8.04 21.22
CA ASP A 703 -14.11 7.58 21.59
C ASP A 703 -14.43 6.17 21.06
N ALA A 704 -14.00 5.86 19.83
CA ALA A 704 -14.16 4.54 19.23
C ALA A 704 -13.30 3.46 19.94
N VAL A 705 -12.09 3.82 20.35
CA VAL A 705 -11.16 2.94 21.08
C VAL A 705 -11.68 2.66 22.49
N HIS A 706 -12.16 3.69 23.19
CA HIS A 706 -12.79 3.58 24.51
C HIS A 706 -14.05 2.70 24.46
N THR A 707 -14.89 2.86 23.43
CA THR A 707 -16.10 2.05 23.23
C THR A 707 -15.76 0.56 23.01
N GLU A 708 -14.74 0.27 22.19
CA GLU A 708 -14.28 -1.10 21.93
C GLU A 708 -13.59 -1.72 23.16
N LEU A 709 -12.82 -0.93 23.93
CA LEU A 709 -12.24 -1.36 25.19
C LEU A 709 -13.32 -1.76 26.21
N ALA A 710 -14.32 -0.90 26.41
CA ALA A 710 -15.45 -1.20 27.31
C ALA A 710 -16.17 -2.48 26.88
N ARG A 711 -16.47 -2.64 25.59
CA ARG A 711 -17.10 -3.86 25.03
C ARG A 711 -16.28 -5.13 25.28
N ARG A 712 -14.93 -5.05 25.23
CA ARG A 712 -14.06 -6.20 25.55
C ARG A 712 -14.02 -6.49 27.05
N LEU A 713 -14.00 -5.46 27.91
CA LEU A 713 -14.07 -5.62 29.36
C LEU A 713 -15.40 -6.24 29.83
N GLU A 714 -16.55 -5.84 29.26
CA GLU A 714 -17.84 -6.48 29.52
C GLU A 714 -17.84 -7.99 29.20
N ALA A 715 -17.15 -8.37 28.13
CA ALA A 715 -17.07 -9.74 27.64
C ALA A 715 -16.09 -10.63 28.44
N ASP A 716 -15.00 -10.06 28.96
CA ASP A 716 -14.09 -10.73 29.90
C ASP A 716 -14.82 -11.03 31.21
N LEU A 717 -15.32 -9.98 31.86
CA LEU A 717 -15.91 -9.98 33.21
C LEU A 717 -17.20 -10.80 33.33
N GLY A 718 -17.86 -11.15 32.22
CA GLY A 718 -19.08 -11.95 32.25
C GLY A 718 -20.25 -11.22 32.91
N LEU A 719 -20.49 -9.95 32.58
CA LEU A 719 -21.56 -9.14 33.19
C LEU A 719 -22.99 -9.58 32.79
N LYS A 720 -23.13 -10.71 32.11
CA LYS A 720 -24.43 -11.30 31.73
C LYS A 720 -24.95 -12.21 32.84
N PRO A 721 -26.28 -12.34 33.04
CA PRO A 721 -26.86 -13.08 34.18
C PRO A 721 -26.60 -14.60 34.25
N ARG A 722 -25.82 -15.18 33.33
CA ARG A 722 -25.52 -16.63 33.29
C ARG A 722 -24.08 -16.98 33.62
N ASP A 723 -23.21 -15.99 33.80
CA ASP A 723 -21.75 -16.16 33.90
C ASP A 723 -21.22 -15.93 35.33
N GLU A 724 -22.00 -16.26 36.38
CA GLU A 724 -21.67 -15.97 37.79
C GLU A 724 -20.29 -16.50 38.21
N GLN A 725 -19.87 -17.66 37.66
CA GLN A 725 -18.54 -18.24 37.84
C GLN A 725 -17.38 -17.27 37.50
N ARG A 726 -17.60 -16.29 36.60
CA ARG A 726 -16.59 -15.31 36.20
C ARG A 726 -16.43 -14.14 37.18
N ARG A 727 -17.35 -13.97 38.15
CA ARG A 727 -17.27 -12.86 39.11
C ARG A 727 -16.18 -13.01 40.17
N GLY A 728 -15.46 -14.14 40.21
CA GLY A 728 -14.30 -14.32 41.10
C GLY A 728 -14.62 -14.27 42.61
N GLY A 729 -15.88 -14.41 43.00
CA GLY A 729 -16.34 -14.27 44.40
C GLY A 729 -16.83 -12.86 44.79
N PHE A 730 -16.82 -11.89 43.88
CA PHE A 730 -17.45 -10.58 44.11
C PHE A 730 -18.96 -10.65 43.88
N ALA A 731 -19.75 -10.08 44.80
CA ALA A 731 -21.20 -10.03 44.63
C ALA A 731 -21.60 -9.21 43.38
N ARG A 732 -20.96 -8.04 43.22
CA ARG A 732 -21.10 -7.17 42.05
C ARG A 732 -19.75 -6.61 41.60
N ILE A 733 -19.61 -6.45 40.29
CA ILE A 733 -18.52 -5.73 39.63
C ILE A 733 -19.10 -4.42 39.07
N HIS A 734 -18.41 -3.31 39.27
CA HIS A 734 -18.71 -2.02 38.66
C HIS A 734 -17.64 -1.74 37.60
N LEU A 735 -18.06 -1.52 36.35
CA LEU A 735 -17.18 -1.35 35.19
C LEU A 735 -17.12 0.13 34.80
N LEU A 736 -15.91 0.72 34.80
CA LEU A 736 -15.61 2.09 34.38
C LEU A 736 -16.56 3.16 34.97
N PRO A 737 -16.86 3.16 36.29
CA PRO A 737 -17.78 4.15 36.86
C PRO A 737 -17.17 5.55 36.81
N ARG A 738 -17.99 6.53 36.43
CA ARG A 738 -17.60 7.93 36.25
C ARG A 738 -17.35 8.64 37.58
N ASP A 739 -18.12 8.29 38.60
CA ASP A 739 -17.98 8.78 39.96
C ASP A 739 -18.50 7.76 41.00
N GLY A 740 -18.32 8.07 42.28
CA GLY A 740 -18.74 7.18 43.38
C GLY A 740 -20.25 6.97 43.50
N GLY A 741 -21.08 7.78 42.84
CA GLY A 741 -22.54 7.64 42.80
C GLY A 741 -23.02 6.43 41.99
N GLU A 742 -22.28 6.03 40.96
CA GLU A 742 -22.55 4.81 40.17
C GLU A 742 -22.16 3.52 40.94
N VAL A 743 -21.28 3.63 41.94
CA VAL A 743 -20.89 2.55 42.85
C VAL A 743 -21.79 2.54 44.08
N GLN A 744 -22.82 1.70 44.06
CA GLN A 744 -23.77 1.54 45.18
C GLN A 744 -23.03 1.16 46.48
N ASP A 745 -23.48 1.74 47.59
CA ASP A 745 -22.90 1.53 48.93
C ASP A 745 -23.68 0.44 49.67
N GLU A 746 -23.11 -0.76 49.71
CA GLU A 746 -23.71 -2.00 50.25
C GLU A 746 -22.62 -2.84 50.96
N MET A 747 -23.05 -3.79 51.80
CA MET A 747 -22.20 -4.50 52.78
C MET A 747 -21.42 -5.71 52.21
N GLU A 748 -21.57 -6.02 50.92
CA GLU A 748 -20.91 -7.13 50.24
C GLU A 748 -19.69 -6.64 49.45
N THR A 749 -18.59 -7.42 49.44
CA THR A 749 -17.36 -7.01 48.77
C THR A 749 -17.52 -6.93 47.24
N ARG A 750 -17.06 -5.81 46.69
CA ARG A 750 -17.29 -5.35 45.32
C ARG A 750 -16.00 -4.95 44.62
N LEU A 751 -15.87 -5.37 43.37
CA LEU A 751 -14.76 -4.97 42.49
C LEU A 751 -15.17 -3.76 41.65
N VAL A 752 -14.31 -2.75 41.61
CA VAL A 752 -14.45 -1.56 40.77
C VAL A 752 -13.33 -1.55 39.73
N LEU A 753 -13.63 -1.74 38.45
CA LEU A 753 -12.66 -1.47 37.38
C LEU A 753 -12.65 0.03 37.11
N LEU A 754 -11.49 0.66 37.31
CA LEU A 754 -11.27 2.07 37.00
C LEU A 754 -11.10 2.29 35.49
N ASP A 755 -11.38 3.51 35.04
CA ASP A 755 -11.21 3.89 33.64
C ASP A 755 -9.74 3.83 33.18
N ALA A 756 -9.52 3.69 31.87
CA ALA A 756 -8.21 3.77 31.23
C ALA A 756 -7.47 5.07 31.55
N GLU A 757 -8.17 6.21 31.66
CA GLU A 757 -7.61 7.49 32.09
C GLU A 757 -6.98 7.41 33.51
N HIS A 758 -7.49 6.51 34.35
CA HIS A 758 -7.11 6.33 35.75
C HIS A 758 -6.09 5.19 35.93
N ALA A 759 -4.97 5.28 35.20
CA ALA A 759 -3.90 4.29 35.25
C ALA A 759 -3.04 4.32 36.54
N HIS A 760 -2.35 3.22 36.81
CA HIS A 760 -1.35 3.06 37.88
C HIS A 760 0.03 2.69 37.30
N ALA A 761 1.09 2.95 38.05
CA ALA A 761 2.46 2.57 37.72
C ALA A 761 3.22 2.19 39.00
N ARG A 762 4.04 1.13 38.93
CA ARG A 762 4.71 0.56 40.11
C ARG A 762 5.56 1.59 40.85
N GLY A 763 5.23 1.87 42.11
CA GLY A 763 5.96 2.82 42.95
C GLY A 763 5.65 4.29 42.66
N GLN A 764 4.49 4.57 42.05
CA GLN A 764 3.94 5.92 41.93
C GLN A 764 2.78 6.09 42.91
N ASP A 765 3.10 6.35 44.19
CA ASP A 765 2.13 6.69 45.22
C ASP A 765 1.32 7.93 44.78
N GLY A 766 0.00 7.92 45.01
CA GLY A 766 -0.89 9.00 44.54
C GLY A 766 -1.10 9.00 43.02
N SER A 767 -1.11 7.82 42.37
CA SER A 767 -1.40 7.72 40.94
C SER A 767 -2.84 8.17 40.59
N PRO A 768 -3.15 8.42 39.30
CA PRO A 768 -4.53 8.68 38.86
C PRO A 768 -5.52 7.60 39.32
N ALA A 769 -5.12 6.32 39.24
CA ALA A 769 -5.88 5.20 39.79
C ALA A 769 -6.20 5.36 41.30
N GLU A 770 -5.19 5.61 42.14
CA GLU A 770 -5.38 5.78 43.58
C GLU A 770 -6.21 7.01 43.92
N THR A 771 -6.13 8.07 43.10
CA THR A 771 -6.91 9.30 43.28
C THR A 771 -8.39 9.05 43.01
N ALA A 772 -8.73 8.37 41.91
CA ALA A 772 -10.11 7.99 41.61
C ALA A 772 -10.64 6.93 42.59
N ALA A 773 -9.84 5.92 42.94
CA ALA A 773 -10.19 4.91 43.93
C ALA A 773 -10.50 5.55 45.29
N ARG A 774 -9.70 6.55 45.72
CA ARG A 774 -9.93 7.33 46.94
C ARG A 774 -11.23 8.14 46.88
N ALA A 775 -11.49 8.84 45.79
CA ALA A 775 -12.73 9.60 45.63
C ALA A 775 -13.98 8.69 45.71
N ILE A 776 -13.94 7.53 45.06
CA ILE A 776 -15.00 6.51 45.13
C ILE A 776 -15.09 5.88 46.54
N LEU A 777 -13.97 5.64 47.21
CA LEU A 777 -13.91 5.09 48.58
C LEU A 777 -14.46 6.05 49.64
N GLU A 778 -14.31 7.36 49.44
CA GLU A 778 -14.73 8.39 50.39
C GLU A 778 -16.18 8.84 50.14
N SER A 779 -16.71 8.73 48.91
CA SER A 779 -18.02 9.29 48.54
C SER A 779 -18.92 8.35 47.72
N ARG A 780 -20.23 8.58 47.84
CA ARG A 780 -21.28 8.08 46.96
C ARG A 780 -22.05 9.29 46.42
N GLY A 781 -21.57 9.85 45.31
CA GLY A 781 -22.03 11.14 44.80
C GLY A 781 -21.82 12.24 45.86
N ASN A 782 -22.89 12.95 46.22
CA ASN A 782 -22.84 14.07 47.18
C ASN A 782 -22.87 13.65 48.66
N ALA A 783 -22.81 12.35 48.99
CA ALA A 783 -22.83 11.82 50.36
C ALA A 783 -21.51 11.10 50.68
N PRO A 784 -21.04 11.10 51.94
CA PRO A 784 -19.93 10.24 52.36
C PRO A 784 -20.33 8.76 52.23
N ARG A 785 -19.38 7.91 51.86
CA ARG A 785 -19.59 6.45 51.79
C ARG A 785 -19.52 5.83 53.19
N LEU A 786 -20.46 4.94 53.51
CA LEU A 786 -20.49 4.20 54.78
C LEU A 786 -19.65 2.94 54.69
N TYR A 787 -19.95 2.01 53.78
CA TYR A 787 -19.36 0.66 53.76
C TYR A 787 -18.01 0.64 53.04
N ARG A 788 -17.08 1.49 53.50
CA ARG A 788 -15.78 1.73 52.87
C ARG A 788 -14.91 0.48 52.79
N ASN A 789 -15.07 -0.47 53.73
CA ASN A 789 -14.27 -1.69 53.72
C ASN A 789 -14.67 -2.67 52.62
N THR A 790 -15.82 -2.51 51.95
CA THR A 790 -16.29 -3.48 50.93
C THR A 790 -15.73 -3.24 49.53
N LEU A 791 -14.99 -2.15 49.30
CA LEU A 791 -14.47 -1.81 47.96
C LEU A 791 -13.02 -2.23 47.74
N VAL A 792 -12.79 -2.86 46.58
CA VAL A 792 -11.46 -3.12 46.00
C VAL A 792 -11.46 -2.72 44.52
N PHE A 793 -10.32 -2.27 44.00
CA PHE A 793 -10.23 -1.61 42.71
C PHE A 793 -9.26 -2.35 41.77
N LEU A 794 -9.53 -2.34 40.46
CA LEU A 794 -8.65 -2.85 39.42
C LEU A 794 -8.36 -1.76 38.40
N ALA A 795 -7.06 -1.47 38.19
CA ALA A 795 -6.57 -0.40 37.33
C ALA A 795 -5.67 -0.92 36.19
N ALA A 796 -5.59 -0.12 35.13
CA ALA A 796 -4.65 -0.35 34.03
C ALA A 796 -3.21 0.02 34.41
N ASP A 797 -2.23 -0.75 33.93
CA ASP A 797 -0.81 -0.40 33.97
C ASP A 797 -0.51 0.65 32.89
N ARG A 798 0.07 1.78 33.29
CA ARG A 798 0.28 2.95 32.43
C ARG A 798 1.10 2.66 31.16
N VAL A 799 1.99 1.67 31.18
CA VAL A 799 2.80 1.31 30.00
C VAL A 799 2.05 0.29 29.14
N ARG A 800 1.48 -0.77 29.75
CA ARG A 800 0.71 -1.78 29.01
C ARG A 800 -0.60 -1.25 28.41
N LEU A 801 -1.13 -0.15 28.94
CA LEU A 801 -2.26 0.53 28.33
C LEU A 801 -1.93 1.08 26.94
N GLN A 802 -0.69 1.52 26.70
CA GLN A 802 -0.24 1.96 25.37
C GLN A 802 -0.11 0.77 24.40
N ASP A 803 0.44 -0.36 24.86
CA ASP A 803 0.48 -1.62 24.08
C ASP A 803 -0.94 -2.11 23.69
N LEU A 804 -1.94 -1.86 24.55
CA LEU A 804 -3.34 -2.22 24.32
C LEU A 804 -4.04 -1.24 23.39
N ASP A 805 -3.88 0.07 23.58
CA ASP A 805 -4.42 1.11 22.69
C ASP A 805 -3.95 0.91 21.24
N GLU A 806 -2.65 0.70 21.01
CA GLU A 806 -2.09 0.43 19.68
C GLU A 806 -2.72 -0.83 19.04
N ALA A 807 -2.97 -1.88 19.83
CA ALA A 807 -3.62 -3.10 19.37
C ALA A 807 -5.12 -2.90 19.04
N LEU A 808 -5.85 -2.12 19.84
CA LEU A 808 -7.25 -1.77 19.60
C LEU A 808 -7.41 -0.86 18.37
N ARG A 809 -6.53 0.13 18.20
CA ARG A 809 -6.51 1.01 17.01
C ARG A 809 -6.23 0.23 15.74
N ARG A 810 -5.27 -0.71 15.75
CA ARG A 810 -5.07 -1.63 14.61
C ARG A 810 -6.29 -2.52 14.35
N PHE A 811 -6.91 -3.07 15.39
CA PHE A 811 -8.12 -3.89 15.24
C PHE A 811 -9.26 -3.12 14.56
N LEU A 812 -9.60 -1.93 15.04
CA LEU A 812 -10.64 -1.06 14.48
C LEU A 812 -10.30 -0.59 13.05
N ALA A 813 -9.03 -0.29 12.78
CA ALA A 813 -8.57 0.05 11.44
C ALA A 813 -8.80 -1.11 10.44
N TRP A 814 -8.44 -2.34 10.79
CA TRP A 814 -8.70 -3.51 9.95
C TRP A 814 -10.18 -3.85 9.83
N GLN A 815 -10.97 -3.66 10.90
CA GLN A 815 -12.42 -3.87 10.85
C GLN A 815 -13.09 -2.93 9.85
N SER A 816 -12.81 -1.62 9.93
CA SER A 816 -13.41 -0.63 9.02
C SER A 816 -13.07 -0.86 7.54
N ILE A 817 -11.88 -1.41 7.22
CA ILE A 817 -11.50 -1.79 5.85
C ILE A 817 -12.32 -2.98 5.33
N LEU A 818 -12.73 -3.90 6.21
CA LEU A 818 -13.61 -5.03 5.86
C LEU A 818 -15.08 -4.60 5.75
N ASP A 819 -15.54 -3.70 6.62
CA ASP A 819 -16.87 -3.11 6.56
C ASP A 819 -17.05 -2.30 5.26
N GLU A 820 -16.02 -1.54 4.84
CA GLU A 820 -16.01 -0.73 3.60
C GLU A 820 -15.51 -1.48 2.35
N GLN A 821 -15.32 -2.80 2.38
CA GLN A 821 -14.65 -3.58 1.31
C GLN A 821 -15.23 -3.37 -0.10
N VAL A 822 -16.53 -3.06 -0.20
CA VAL A 822 -17.23 -2.78 -1.47
C VAL A 822 -16.98 -1.35 -1.97
N GLU A 823 -16.94 -0.36 -1.08
CA GLU A 823 -16.69 1.04 -1.42
C GLU A 823 -15.22 1.28 -1.79
N LEU A 824 -14.32 0.59 -1.09
CA LEU A 824 -12.90 0.52 -1.41
C LEU A 824 -12.59 -0.34 -2.67
N ASN A 825 -13.59 -1.06 -3.19
CA ASN A 825 -13.49 -1.98 -4.33
C ASN A 825 -12.31 -2.96 -4.18
N LEU A 826 -12.23 -3.63 -3.01
CA LEU A 826 -11.13 -4.55 -2.70
C LEU A 826 -11.19 -5.83 -3.54
N ASP A 827 -10.04 -6.26 -4.04
CA ASP A 827 -9.91 -7.53 -4.77
C ASP A 827 -9.89 -8.74 -3.81
N PRO A 828 -10.12 -9.98 -4.32
CA PRO A 828 -10.17 -11.17 -3.47
C PRO A 828 -8.84 -11.53 -2.75
N HIS A 829 -7.71 -10.93 -3.12
CA HIS A 829 -6.46 -11.05 -2.37
C HIS A 829 -6.43 -10.03 -1.22
N GLN A 830 -6.73 -8.76 -1.50
CA GLN A 830 -6.85 -7.69 -0.51
C GLN A 830 -7.83 -8.05 0.62
N VAL A 831 -8.99 -8.63 0.30
CA VAL A 831 -9.98 -9.08 1.30
C VAL A 831 -9.40 -10.19 2.18
N ARG A 832 -8.74 -11.22 1.62
CA ARG A 832 -8.12 -12.29 2.43
C ARG A 832 -7.01 -11.76 3.34
N GLN A 833 -6.21 -10.81 2.85
CA GLN A 833 -5.17 -10.15 3.64
C GLN A 833 -5.80 -9.37 4.81
N ALA A 834 -6.84 -8.58 4.56
CA ALA A 834 -7.53 -7.80 5.58
C ALA A 834 -8.22 -8.68 6.65
N VAL A 835 -8.88 -9.79 6.25
CA VAL A 835 -9.46 -10.77 7.20
C VAL A 835 -8.38 -11.36 8.12
N THR A 836 -7.27 -11.82 7.53
CA THR A 836 -6.16 -12.43 8.29
C THR A 836 -5.56 -11.44 9.30
N GLN A 837 -5.41 -10.18 8.91
CA GLN A 837 -4.86 -9.14 9.79
C GLN A 837 -5.87 -8.66 10.85
N HIS A 838 -7.17 -8.62 10.53
CA HIS A 838 -8.24 -8.35 11.48
C HIS A 838 -8.31 -9.41 12.60
N GLU A 839 -8.24 -10.70 12.23
CA GLU A 839 -8.18 -11.81 13.20
C GLU A 839 -6.92 -11.71 14.09
N SER A 840 -5.76 -11.47 13.47
CA SER A 840 -4.48 -11.27 14.16
C SER A 840 -4.52 -10.10 15.16
N ALA A 841 -5.01 -8.93 14.74
CA ALA A 841 -5.15 -7.74 15.58
C ALA A 841 -6.16 -7.95 16.71
N SER A 842 -7.27 -8.64 16.44
CA SER A 842 -8.27 -8.96 17.46
C SER A 842 -7.73 -9.93 18.51
N GLY A 843 -6.92 -10.91 18.10
CA GLY A 843 -6.18 -11.80 19.01
C GLY A 843 -5.16 -11.05 19.85
N ALA A 844 -4.39 -10.14 19.25
CA ALA A 844 -3.43 -9.30 19.96
C ALA A 844 -4.08 -8.41 21.02
N ALA A 845 -5.18 -7.73 20.68
CA ALA A 845 -5.93 -6.90 21.63
C ALA A 845 -6.51 -7.73 22.79
N THR A 846 -7.04 -8.92 22.51
CA THR A 846 -7.51 -9.86 23.55
C THR A 846 -6.38 -10.33 24.47
N ALA A 847 -5.17 -10.57 23.94
CA ALA A 847 -4.01 -10.96 24.73
C ALA A 847 -3.44 -9.82 25.59
N ARG A 848 -3.49 -8.56 25.11
CA ARG A 848 -3.01 -7.39 25.85
C ARG A 848 -3.94 -6.95 26.98
N LEU A 849 -5.25 -7.18 26.86
CA LEU A 849 -6.24 -6.78 27.88
C LEU A 849 -5.89 -7.25 29.32
N PRO A 850 -5.60 -8.54 29.58
CA PRO A 850 -5.20 -9.03 30.91
C PRO A 850 -3.77 -8.63 31.34
N GLU A 851 -2.91 -8.17 30.42
CA GLU A 851 -1.60 -7.60 30.75
C GLU A 851 -1.69 -6.12 31.15
N ALA A 852 -2.66 -5.39 30.59
CA ALA A 852 -2.94 -3.99 30.91
C ALA A 852 -3.71 -3.86 32.22
N TYR A 853 -4.90 -4.46 32.34
CA TYR A 853 -5.70 -4.44 33.56
C TYR A 853 -5.14 -5.42 34.60
N CYS A 854 -4.04 -5.03 35.25
CA CYS A 854 -3.29 -5.90 36.16
C CYS A 854 -2.99 -5.29 37.54
N TRP A 855 -3.36 -4.06 37.84
CA TRP A 855 -3.10 -3.45 39.16
C TRP A 855 -4.33 -3.54 40.07
N LEU A 856 -4.33 -4.52 40.97
CA LEU A 856 -5.30 -4.62 42.06
C LEU A 856 -4.89 -3.64 43.16
N LEU A 857 -5.77 -2.69 43.49
CA LEU A 857 -5.57 -1.71 44.55
C LEU A 857 -6.60 -1.99 45.66
N ALA A 858 -6.12 -2.43 46.83
CA ALA A 858 -6.96 -2.62 48.01
C ALA A 858 -6.64 -1.53 49.05
N PRO A 859 -7.63 -0.78 49.56
CA PRO A 859 -7.40 0.13 50.68
C PRO A 859 -7.22 -0.69 51.96
N ALA A 860 -6.31 -0.24 52.83
CA ALA A 860 -6.04 -0.85 54.13
C ALA A 860 -5.68 0.22 55.17
N GLN A 861 -5.94 -0.05 56.43
CA GLN A 861 -5.58 0.80 57.56
C GLN A 861 -5.04 -0.08 58.69
N LYS A 862 -3.93 0.29 59.33
CA LYS A 862 -3.30 -0.57 60.36
C LYS A 862 -3.97 -0.45 61.73
N GLU A 863 -4.33 0.77 62.10
CA GLU A 863 -4.96 1.15 63.37
C GLU A 863 -5.93 2.32 63.10
N PRO A 864 -6.96 2.56 63.94
CA PRO A 864 -7.96 3.60 63.68
C PRO A 864 -7.42 5.03 63.48
N SER A 865 -6.23 5.33 64.03
CA SER A 865 -5.54 6.62 63.91
C SER A 865 -4.47 6.68 62.82
N ALA A 866 -4.25 5.60 62.06
CA ALA A 866 -3.34 5.59 60.91
C ALA A 866 -4.02 6.13 59.65
N ASP A 867 -3.25 6.71 58.72
CA ASP A 867 -3.73 7.05 57.39
C ASP A 867 -4.12 5.79 56.58
N VAL A 868 -4.96 5.95 55.56
CA VAL A 868 -5.34 4.87 54.64
C VAL A 868 -4.22 4.63 53.63
N GLU A 869 -3.66 3.42 53.67
CA GLU A 869 -2.64 2.93 52.73
C GLU A 869 -3.28 2.19 51.55
N TRP A 870 -2.65 2.26 50.38
CA TRP A 870 -3.09 1.55 49.18
C TRP A 870 -2.18 0.37 48.88
N GLN A 871 -2.70 -0.85 49.03
CA GLN A 871 -1.98 -2.08 48.73
C GLN A 871 -2.05 -2.38 47.23
N ALA A 872 -1.10 -1.85 46.47
CA ALA A 872 -0.98 -2.05 45.03
C ALA A 872 -0.30 -3.38 44.67
N THR A 873 -1.08 -4.34 44.17
CA THR A 873 -0.64 -5.71 43.84
C THR A 873 -0.79 -5.99 42.34
N ARG A 874 0.27 -6.51 41.70
CA ARG A 874 0.21 -6.90 40.29
C ARG A 874 -0.36 -8.31 40.10
N LEU A 875 -1.46 -8.41 39.37
CA LEU A 875 -2.08 -9.67 38.95
C LEU A 875 -1.34 -10.30 37.77
N SER A 876 -1.27 -11.62 37.74
CA SER A 876 -0.70 -12.43 36.64
C SER A 876 -1.65 -13.58 36.28
N GLY A 877 -1.33 -14.36 35.25
CA GLY A 877 -2.19 -15.45 34.75
C GLY A 877 -3.14 -15.02 33.63
N SER A 878 -3.79 -16.01 33.01
CA SER A 878 -4.66 -15.87 31.83
C SER A 878 -6.16 -16.00 32.11
N ASP A 879 -6.54 -16.19 33.38
CA ASP A 879 -7.95 -16.25 33.78
C ASP A 879 -8.63 -14.87 33.67
N PRO A 880 -9.98 -14.78 33.67
CA PRO A 880 -10.70 -13.51 33.61
C PRO A 880 -10.29 -12.53 34.72
N LEU A 881 -10.39 -11.23 34.44
CA LEU A 881 -9.88 -10.15 35.29
C LEU A 881 -10.38 -10.23 36.74
N ALA A 882 -11.69 -10.44 36.94
CA ALA A 882 -12.29 -10.56 38.26
C ALA A 882 -11.90 -11.86 38.98
N VAL A 883 -11.75 -12.97 38.25
CA VAL A 883 -11.27 -14.25 38.81
C VAL A 883 -9.85 -14.10 39.35
N ARG A 884 -8.94 -13.46 38.59
CA ARG A 884 -7.57 -13.16 39.03
C ARG A 884 -7.54 -12.27 40.27
N ALA A 885 -8.39 -11.25 40.32
CA ALA A 885 -8.49 -10.33 41.46
C ALA A 885 -8.97 -11.05 42.74
N GLY A 886 -10.11 -11.74 42.68
CA GLY A 886 -10.67 -12.46 43.83
C GLY A 886 -9.76 -13.59 44.31
N ALA A 887 -9.22 -14.38 43.39
CA ALA A 887 -8.25 -15.44 43.70
C ALA A 887 -6.88 -14.89 44.16
N ARG A 888 -6.60 -13.59 44.05
CA ARG A 888 -5.45 -12.96 44.72
C ARG A 888 -5.83 -12.51 46.14
N LEU A 889 -6.94 -11.79 46.30
CA LEU A 889 -7.40 -11.30 47.59
C LEU A 889 -7.60 -12.43 48.61
N GLY A 890 -8.22 -13.55 48.21
CA GLY A 890 -8.41 -14.73 49.06
C GLY A 890 -7.16 -15.58 49.30
N ARG A 891 -6.00 -15.24 48.70
CA ARG A 891 -4.69 -15.83 49.04
C ARG A 891 -3.82 -14.93 49.92
N ASP A 892 -4.16 -13.64 49.96
CA ASP A 892 -3.50 -12.63 50.78
C ASP A 892 -4.30 -12.31 52.06
N ASP A 893 -5.37 -13.08 52.34
CA ASP A 893 -6.40 -12.84 53.37
C ASP A 893 -7.05 -11.43 53.33
N ALA A 894 -6.90 -10.73 52.20
CA ALA A 894 -7.40 -9.38 51.97
C ALA A 894 -8.90 -9.31 51.61
N VAL A 895 -9.53 -10.47 51.39
CA VAL A 895 -10.99 -10.72 51.45
C VAL A 895 -11.20 -12.07 52.09
N ILE A 896 -11.87 -12.10 53.25
CA ILE A 896 -12.16 -13.33 54.00
C ILE A 896 -13.54 -13.87 53.60
N ALA A 897 -13.56 -15.06 53.00
CA ALA A 897 -14.78 -15.78 52.64
C ALA A 897 -15.30 -16.74 53.73
N ASN A 898 -14.45 -17.08 54.72
CA ASN A 898 -14.81 -17.88 55.89
C ASN A 898 -13.97 -17.38 57.08
N PHE A 899 -14.61 -16.91 58.15
CA PHE A 899 -13.93 -16.32 59.30
C PHE A 899 -14.11 -17.21 60.54
N GLY A 900 -13.01 -17.57 61.20
CA GLY A 900 -13.05 -18.45 62.36
C GLY A 900 -13.52 -17.72 63.63
N PRO A 901 -14.36 -18.31 64.49
CA PRO A 901 -14.91 -17.64 65.67
C PRO A 901 -13.84 -17.12 66.63
N THR A 902 -12.71 -17.83 66.79
CA THR A 902 -11.58 -17.39 67.63
C THR A 902 -10.83 -16.20 67.03
N LEU A 903 -10.76 -16.10 65.70
CA LEU A 903 -10.20 -14.93 65.02
C LEU A 903 -11.15 -13.72 65.10
N LEU A 904 -12.47 -13.97 65.04
CA LEU A 904 -13.48 -12.95 65.28
C LEU A 904 -13.42 -12.43 66.72
N ARG A 905 -13.39 -13.32 67.72
CA ARG A 905 -13.24 -12.92 69.13
C ARG A 905 -11.97 -12.11 69.34
N LYS A 906 -10.83 -12.55 68.77
CA LYS A 906 -9.59 -11.78 68.80
C LYS A 906 -9.75 -10.40 68.15
N ALA A 907 -10.45 -10.27 67.02
CA ALA A 907 -10.67 -8.98 66.37
C ALA A 907 -11.56 -8.01 67.18
N ILE A 908 -12.49 -8.53 67.98
CA ILE A 908 -13.37 -7.76 68.89
C ILE A 908 -12.63 -7.36 70.20
N ASP A 909 -11.52 -8.05 70.52
CA ASP A 909 -10.65 -7.75 71.67
C ASP A 909 -9.47 -6.82 71.31
N ASP A 910 -8.73 -7.12 70.22
CA ASP A 910 -7.57 -6.33 69.74
C ASP A 910 -7.98 -4.91 69.32
N VAL A 911 -9.17 -4.77 68.72
CA VAL A 911 -9.87 -3.50 68.50
C VAL A 911 -11.05 -3.48 69.46
N PRO A 912 -11.23 -2.48 70.34
CA PRO A 912 -12.21 -2.53 71.43
C PRO A 912 -13.67 -2.33 70.97
N LEU A 913 -14.19 -3.24 70.15
CA LEU A 913 -15.55 -3.22 69.60
C LEU A 913 -16.64 -3.49 70.65
N TRP A 914 -16.25 -4.07 71.80
CA TRP A 914 -17.04 -4.08 73.04
C TRP A 914 -17.34 -2.66 73.58
N ARG A 915 -16.64 -1.61 73.11
CA ARG A 915 -16.89 -0.19 73.45
C ARG A 915 -16.77 0.19 74.95
N GLY A 916 -16.32 -0.73 75.80
CA GLY A 916 -16.32 -0.58 77.25
C GLY A 916 -17.60 -1.07 77.94
N GLU A 917 -18.51 -1.71 77.18
CA GLU A 917 -19.71 -2.38 77.65
C GLU A 917 -19.49 -3.90 77.71
N ASP A 918 -20.34 -4.58 78.48
CA ASP A 918 -20.29 -6.03 78.68
C ASP A 918 -20.80 -6.85 77.46
N HIS A 919 -21.32 -6.17 76.42
CA HIS A 919 -21.92 -6.74 75.22
C HIS A 919 -21.81 -5.81 73.99
N VAL A 920 -22.18 -6.30 72.81
CA VAL A 920 -22.29 -5.53 71.56
C VAL A 920 -23.37 -6.13 70.64
N ALA A 921 -24.16 -5.30 69.96
CA ALA A 921 -25.22 -5.81 69.06
C ALA A 921 -24.65 -6.46 67.78
N VAL A 922 -25.28 -7.55 67.32
CA VAL A 922 -24.88 -8.29 66.11
C VAL A 922 -24.87 -7.37 64.89
N ARG A 923 -25.96 -6.63 64.66
CA ARG A 923 -26.05 -5.64 63.58
C ARG A 923 -24.92 -4.60 63.64
N THR A 924 -24.53 -4.14 64.83
CA THR A 924 -23.43 -3.16 65.00
C THR A 924 -22.07 -3.75 64.60
N LEU A 925 -21.80 -5.02 64.91
CA LEU A 925 -20.58 -5.69 64.42
C LEU A 925 -20.60 -5.86 62.89
N VAL A 926 -21.75 -6.15 62.28
CA VAL A 926 -21.90 -6.22 60.81
C VAL A 926 -21.62 -4.86 60.17
N ASP A 927 -22.13 -3.78 60.76
CA ASP A 927 -21.82 -2.41 60.35
C ASP A 927 -20.33 -2.08 60.53
N ASP A 928 -19.73 -2.37 61.68
CA ASP A 928 -18.32 -2.09 61.96
C ASP A 928 -17.39 -2.75 60.91
N PHE A 929 -17.53 -4.06 60.68
CA PHE A 929 -16.69 -4.80 59.73
C PHE A 929 -16.84 -4.31 58.28
N ALA A 930 -18.02 -3.80 57.89
CA ALA A 930 -18.26 -3.23 56.56
C ALA A 930 -17.77 -1.78 56.42
N GLN A 931 -17.74 -1.00 57.50
CA GLN A 931 -17.37 0.42 57.47
C GLN A 931 -15.88 0.69 57.73
N GLN A 932 -15.23 -0.09 58.62
CA GLN A 932 -13.91 0.24 59.17
C GLN A 932 -12.77 -0.45 58.42
N LEU A 933 -11.83 0.32 57.85
CA LEU A 933 -10.71 -0.18 57.02
C LEU A 933 -9.58 -0.85 57.81
N TYR A 934 -9.63 -0.81 59.14
CA TYR A 934 -8.72 -1.54 60.04
C TYR A 934 -9.30 -2.87 60.55
N LEU A 935 -10.54 -3.21 60.19
CA LEU A 935 -11.12 -4.52 60.44
C LEU A 935 -10.97 -5.44 59.20
N PRO A 936 -10.86 -6.76 59.38
CA PRO A 936 -10.74 -7.70 58.26
C PRO A 936 -11.90 -7.58 57.28
N ARG A 937 -11.59 -7.35 55.99
CA ARG A 937 -12.59 -7.28 54.92
C ARG A 937 -13.25 -8.65 54.72
N LEU A 938 -14.57 -8.71 54.88
CA LEU A 938 -15.35 -9.93 54.67
C LEU A 938 -15.99 -9.94 53.28
N ALA A 939 -16.16 -11.13 52.68
CA ALA A 939 -16.83 -11.27 51.39
C ALA A 939 -18.27 -10.74 51.42
N GLY A 940 -18.97 -10.91 52.54
CA GLY A 940 -20.26 -10.27 52.85
C GLY A 940 -20.72 -10.55 54.28
N PRO A 941 -21.87 -10.01 54.71
CA PRO A 941 -22.35 -10.09 56.10
C PRO A 941 -22.55 -11.50 56.64
N SER A 942 -22.92 -12.45 55.77
CA SER A 942 -23.09 -13.87 56.12
C SER A 942 -21.85 -14.49 56.74
N VAL A 943 -20.66 -14.10 56.29
CA VAL A 943 -19.38 -14.58 56.83
C VAL A 943 -19.23 -14.24 58.31
N LEU A 944 -19.68 -13.05 58.72
CA LEU A 944 -19.68 -12.65 60.12
C LEU A 944 -20.73 -13.43 60.92
N THR A 945 -21.95 -13.55 60.41
CA THR A 945 -23.02 -14.24 61.16
C THR A 945 -22.78 -15.74 61.27
N ASP A 946 -22.15 -16.37 60.29
CA ASP A 946 -21.76 -17.78 60.37
C ASP A 946 -20.59 -18.01 61.33
N SER A 947 -19.65 -17.06 61.42
CA SER A 947 -18.62 -17.04 62.47
C SER A 947 -19.25 -16.88 63.86
N LEU A 948 -20.18 -15.93 64.05
CA LEU A 948 -20.91 -15.72 65.30
C LEU A 948 -21.70 -16.97 65.73
N ARG A 949 -22.50 -17.55 64.81
CA ARG A 949 -23.26 -18.78 65.03
C ARG A 949 -22.37 -19.97 65.40
N SER A 950 -21.16 -20.04 64.83
CA SER A 950 -20.16 -21.07 65.15
C SER A 950 -19.53 -20.84 66.52
N GLY A 951 -19.21 -19.59 66.88
CA GLY A 951 -18.62 -19.20 68.16
C GLY A 951 -19.52 -19.48 69.36
N VAL A 952 -20.80 -19.08 69.26
CA VAL A 952 -21.82 -19.36 70.30
C VAL A 952 -22.05 -20.86 70.47
N ALA A 953 -21.80 -21.67 69.43
CA ALA A 953 -21.92 -23.13 69.46
C ALA A 953 -20.65 -23.87 69.91
N LEU A 954 -19.51 -23.20 70.13
CA LEU A 954 -18.30 -23.85 70.64
C LEU A 954 -18.53 -24.35 72.07
N LEU A 955 -18.03 -25.55 72.40
CA LEU A 955 -17.97 -26.04 73.77
C LEU A 955 -16.93 -25.30 74.63
N THR A 956 -16.01 -24.58 73.99
CA THR A 956 -14.97 -23.75 74.62
C THR A 956 -15.27 -22.24 74.51
N TRP A 957 -16.54 -21.87 74.31
CA TRP A 957 -16.97 -20.48 74.11
C TRP A 957 -16.47 -19.51 75.20
N GLN A 958 -16.24 -19.98 76.42
CA GLN A 958 -15.69 -19.16 77.51
C GLN A 958 -14.27 -18.65 77.24
N LEU A 959 -13.46 -19.44 76.52
CA LEU A 959 -12.06 -19.14 76.22
C LEU A 959 -11.89 -18.60 74.80
N ASP A 960 -12.56 -19.22 73.83
CA ASP A 960 -12.30 -19.02 72.40
C ASP A 960 -13.34 -18.13 71.70
N ALA A 961 -14.46 -17.78 72.34
CA ALA A 961 -15.54 -17.01 71.72
C ALA A 961 -16.33 -16.13 72.73
N PHE A 962 -17.66 -16.24 72.71
CA PHE A 962 -18.62 -15.33 73.33
C PHE A 962 -20.01 -16.00 73.41
N ALA A 963 -20.93 -15.45 74.19
CA ALA A 963 -22.33 -15.86 74.25
C ALA A 963 -23.22 -14.97 73.37
N TYR A 964 -24.48 -15.36 73.17
CA TYR A 964 -25.52 -14.55 72.53
C TYR A 964 -26.71 -14.33 73.48
N ALA A 965 -27.35 -13.17 73.42
CA ALA A 965 -28.62 -12.89 74.08
C ALA A 965 -29.58 -12.18 73.10
N GLU A 966 -30.89 -12.34 73.29
CA GLU A 966 -31.92 -11.73 72.45
C GLU A 966 -32.12 -10.24 72.79
N SER A 967 -31.85 -9.83 74.03
CA SER A 967 -31.80 -8.42 74.47
C SER A 967 -31.16 -8.28 75.87
N PHE A 968 -30.96 -7.05 76.33
CA PHE A 968 -30.51 -6.72 77.69
C PHE A 968 -31.58 -5.87 78.41
N ASP A 969 -32.01 -6.32 79.57
CA ASP A 969 -32.90 -5.60 80.48
C ASP A 969 -32.06 -4.72 81.42
N ALA A 970 -32.13 -3.40 81.22
CA ALA A 970 -31.39 -2.41 82.00
C ALA A 970 -32.00 -2.11 83.38
N GLU A 971 -33.26 -2.48 83.65
CA GLU A 971 -33.87 -2.34 84.98
C GLU A 971 -33.56 -3.56 85.86
N ALA A 972 -33.56 -4.76 85.27
CA ALA A 972 -33.15 -6.00 85.94
C ALA A 972 -31.62 -6.23 85.95
N GLY A 973 -30.87 -5.52 85.11
CA GLY A 973 -29.42 -5.69 84.93
C GLY A 973 -29.04 -7.05 84.32
N ARG A 974 -29.85 -7.54 83.37
CA ARG A 974 -29.92 -8.97 83.01
C ARG A 974 -30.09 -9.20 81.51
N TYR A 975 -29.42 -10.20 80.96
CA TYR A 975 -29.55 -10.63 79.57
C TYR A 975 -30.74 -11.60 79.40
N LEU A 976 -31.60 -11.31 78.43
CA LEU A 976 -32.77 -12.11 78.07
C LEU A 976 -32.44 -13.01 76.88
N GLY A 977 -32.92 -14.26 76.90
CA GLY A 977 -32.65 -15.23 75.83
C GLY A 977 -31.18 -15.66 75.73
N LEU A 978 -30.40 -15.53 76.81
CA LEU A 978 -28.97 -15.83 76.87
C LEU A 978 -28.67 -17.31 76.53
N ARG A 979 -27.79 -17.56 75.54
CA ARG A 979 -27.41 -18.87 75.00
C ARG A 979 -25.90 -18.94 74.74
N ALA A 980 -25.30 -20.07 75.07
CA ALA A 980 -23.91 -20.42 74.72
C ALA A 980 -23.72 -21.94 74.78
N GLY A 981 -22.70 -22.47 74.09
CA GLY A 981 -22.50 -23.91 73.89
C GLY A 981 -23.62 -24.57 73.07
N GLN A 982 -24.39 -23.78 72.29
CA GLN A 982 -25.59 -24.22 71.56
C GLN A 982 -25.69 -23.53 70.20
N HIS A 983 -26.31 -24.18 69.22
CA HIS A 983 -26.57 -23.57 67.93
C HIS A 983 -27.66 -22.50 68.01
N VAL A 984 -27.36 -21.31 67.47
CA VAL A 984 -28.31 -20.21 67.27
C VAL A 984 -28.56 -19.96 65.78
N THR A 985 -29.74 -19.43 65.47
CA THR A 985 -30.04 -18.80 64.19
C THR A 985 -29.77 -17.31 64.34
N LEU A 986 -28.93 -16.74 63.48
CA LEU A 986 -28.66 -15.31 63.40
C LEU A 986 -28.77 -14.87 61.93
N THR A 987 -29.16 -13.63 61.70
CA THR A 987 -29.10 -12.96 60.39
C THR A 987 -28.27 -11.67 60.49
N PRO A 988 -27.87 -11.03 59.38
CA PRO A 988 -27.12 -9.77 59.42
C PRO A 988 -27.83 -8.61 60.12
N ASP A 989 -29.16 -8.67 60.19
CA ASP A 989 -30.03 -7.66 60.80
C ASP A 989 -30.58 -8.11 62.17
N ASP A 990 -29.96 -9.12 62.79
CA ASP A 990 -30.34 -9.61 64.12
C ASP A 990 -30.13 -8.49 65.18
N PRO A 991 -31.16 -8.11 65.94
CA PRO A 991 -31.06 -7.08 66.97
C PRO A 991 -30.41 -7.60 68.26
N GLY A 992 -30.15 -8.91 68.36
CA GLY A 992 -29.56 -9.53 69.53
C GLY A 992 -28.11 -9.12 69.77
N LEU A 993 -27.62 -9.53 70.94
CA LEU A 993 -26.39 -9.05 71.55
C LEU A 993 -25.39 -10.19 71.68
N ILE A 994 -24.16 -9.95 71.26
CA ILE A 994 -23.01 -10.78 71.61
C ILE A 994 -22.52 -10.32 72.99
N VAL A 995 -22.34 -11.26 73.91
CA VAL A 995 -22.03 -10.98 75.33
C VAL A 995 -20.67 -11.55 75.69
N THR A 996 -19.87 -10.77 76.43
CA THR A 996 -18.55 -11.21 76.91
C THR A 996 -18.66 -12.44 77.82
N PRO A 997 -17.73 -13.42 77.74
CA PRO A 997 -17.87 -14.67 78.50
C PRO A 997 -18.01 -14.52 80.01
N ASP A 998 -17.21 -13.66 80.64
CA ASP A 998 -17.21 -13.48 82.10
C ASP A 998 -18.54 -12.95 82.62
N VAL A 999 -19.33 -12.27 81.79
CA VAL A 999 -20.65 -11.74 82.12
C VAL A 999 -21.72 -12.81 81.91
N ALA A 1000 -21.67 -13.47 80.74
CA ALA A 1000 -22.61 -14.53 80.40
C ALA A 1000 -22.51 -15.71 81.39
N GLN A 1001 -21.30 -16.15 81.73
CA GLN A 1001 -21.07 -17.23 82.70
C GLN A 1001 -21.58 -16.84 84.09
N ARG A 1002 -21.31 -15.60 84.56
CA ARG A 1002 -21.85 -15.08 85.84
C ARG A 1002 -23.37 -15.14 85.92
N GLN A 1003 -24.08 -14.84 84.83
CA GLN A 1003 -25.54 -14.96 84.82
C GLN A 1003 -25.98 -16.43 84.73
N MET A 1004 -25.36 -17.25 83.87
CA MET A 1004 -25.70 -18.67 83.76
C MET A 1004 -25.51 -19.42 85.09
N ASP A 1005 -24.44 -19.13 85.83
CA ASP A 1005 -24.17 -19.71 87.15
C ASP A 1005 -25.22 -19.26 88.20
N ALA A 1006 -25.71 -18.02 88.12
CA ALA A 1006 -26.78 -17.50 88.96
C ALA A 1006 -28.17 -18.03 88.59
N ASP A 1007 -28.34 -18.51 87.35
CA ASP A 1007 -29.59 -19.07 86.81
C ASP A 1007 -29.76 -20.57 87.12
N VAL A 1008 -28.75 -21.24 87.70
CA VAL A 1008 -28.84 -22.64 88.15
C VAL A 1008 -29.70 -22.74 89.41
N PRO A 1009 -30.84 -23.47 89.41
CA PRO A 1009 -31.65 -23.64 90.61
C PRO A 1009 -30.91 -24.41 91.71
N GLN A 1010 -30.81 -23.84 92.91
CA GLN A 1010 -30.23 -24.53 94.06
C GLN A 1010 -31.18 -25.62 94.59
N PRO A 1011 -30.68 -26.84 94.93
CA PRO A 1011 -31.48 -27.88 95.55
C PRO A 1011 -31.82 -27.54 97.01
N LEU A 1012 -33.04 -27.87 97.43
CA LEU A 1012 -33.48 -27.74 98.83
C LEU A 1012 -32.75 -28.75 99.74
N PRO A 1013 -32.34 -28.36 100.97
CA PRO A 1013 -31.80 -29.30 101.95
C PRO A 1013 -32.87 -30.25 102.50
N ASP A 1014 -32.47 -31.50 102.77
CA ASP A 1014 -33.32 -32.57 103.32
C ASP A 1014 -32.71 -33.04 104.66
N ASP A 1015 -33.49 -33.05 105.74
CA ASP A 1015 -33.05 -33.50 107.08
C ASP A 1015 -34.28 -33.84 107.97
N GLY A 1016 -34.46 -35.13 108.30
CA GLY A 1016 -35.47 -35.63 109.26
C GLY A 1016 -34.87 -35.90 110.66
N PRO A 1017 -35.62 -36.40 111.68
CA PRO A 1017 -36.18 -37.77 111.58
C PRO A 1017 -37.42 -38.14 112.46
N GLY A 1018 -38.10 -39.25 112.11
CA GLY A 1018 -39.03 -40.03 112.97
C GLY A 1018 -40.48 -39.49 113.04
N VAL A 1019 -41.53 -40.27 113.32
CA VAL A 1019 -41.73 -41.66 113.84
C VAL A 1019 -42.99 -42.27 113.14
N PRO A 1020 -43.19 -43.61 113.01
CA PRO A 1020 -43.86 -44.19 111.82
C PRO A 1020 -45.26 -44.85 111.99
N SER A 1021 -45.84 -45.19 110.82
CA SER A 1021 -46.78 -46.31 110.53
C SER A 1021 -48.24 -46.30 111.04
N THR A 1022 -49.21 -46.38 110.11
CA THR A 1022 -50.21 -47.49 109.99
C THR A 1022 -51.03 -47.41 108.68
N ASP A 1023 -51.56 -48.55 108.22
CA ASP A 1023 -52.49 -48.67 107.07
C ASP A 1023 -53.96 -48.33 107.39
N GLY A 1024 -54.80 -48.16 106.35
CA GLY A 1024 -56.14 -48.80 106.34
C GLY A 1024 -57.43 -47.95 106.19
N THR A 1025 -57.84 -47.72 104.94
CA THR A 1025 -59.24 -47.81 104.41
C THR A 1025 -60.42 -46.96 104.95
N THR A 1026 -61.21 -46.40 104.00
CA THR A 1026 -62.64 -45.94 104.09
C THR A 1026 -62.93 -44.76 105.03
N GLU A 1027 -63.82 -43.79 104.72
CA GLU A 1027 -65.11 -43.85 103.99
C GLU A 1027 -65.47 -42.50 103.29
N THR A 1028 -66.55 -42.43 102.49
CA THR A 1028 -67.02 -41.23 101.73
C THR A 1028 -68.28 -40.58 102.34
N PRO A 1029 -68.61 -39.31 101.97
CA PRO A 1029 -69.73 -39.05 101.02
C PRO A 1029 -69.32 -38.14 99.84
N HIS A 1030 -69.81 -38.31 98.59
CA HIS A 1030 -71.11 -37.83 98.03
C HIS A 1030 -71.32 -36.29 98.17
N ASP A 1031 -71.84 -35.49 97.23
CA ASP A 1031 -72.26 -35.50 95.80
C ASP A 1031 -73.22 -34.28 95.64
N PRO A 1032 -73.85 -33.96 94.48
CA PRO A 1032 -73.57 -34.24 93.07
C PRO A 1032 -73.26 -32.88 92.34
N ALA A 1033 -73.69 -32.44 91.15
CA ALA A 1033 -74.57 -32.89 90.04
C ALA A 1033 -74.30 -31.97 88.81
N THR A 1034 -74.68 -32.22 87.55
CA THR A 1034 -75.33 -33.36 86.86
C THR A 1034 -74.95 -33.32 85.36
N VAL A 1035 -75.01 -34.46 84.65
CA VAL A 1035 -75.00 -34.56 83.17
C VAL A 1035 -76.40 -34.95 82.67
N PRO A 1036 -76.76 -34.68 81.39
CA PRO A 1036 -77.19 -35.77 80.48
C PRO A 1036 -76.60 -35.61 79.05
N ASP A 1037 -76.22 -36.63 78.25
CA ASP A 1037 -76.80 -37.96 77.90
C ASP A 1037 -78.12 -37.85 77.10
N ASP A 1038 -78.45 -38.58 76.01
CA ASP A 1038 -77.81 -39.53 75.05
C ASP A 1038 -78.78 -39.58 73.78
N PRO A 1039 -78.76 -40.45 72.72
CA PRO A 1039 -77.88 -41.58 72.37
C PRO A 1039 -77.47 -41.79 70.88
N SER A 1040 -76.64 -42.83 70.71
CA SER A 1040 -76.42 -43.81 69.60
C SER A 1040 -77.58 -44.10 68.60
N PRO A 1041 -77.37 -44.79 67.44
CA PRO A 1041 -76.26 -45.71 67.10
C PRO A 1041 -75.66 -45.69 65.65
N ASP A 1042 -74.61 -46.52 65.47
CA ASP A 1042 -74.11 -47.23 64.27
C ASP A 1042 -74.41 -46.72 62.85
N GLU A 1043 -73.34 -46.42 62.10
CA GLU A 1043 -73.08 -47.10 60.81
C GLU A 1043 -71.57 -47.16 60.50
N THR A 1044 -71.08 -48.27 59.92
CA THR A 1044 -69.64 -48.51 59.66
C THR A 1044 -69.29 -48.49 58.19
N THR A 1045 -68.26 -47.74 57.77
CA THR A 1045 -67.40 -47.87 56.55
C THR A 1045 -66.56 -46.57 56.45
N LEU A 1046 -65.32 -46.47 55.96
CA LEU A 1046 -64.25 -47.41 55.58
C LEU A 1046 -62.91 -46.67 55.81
N ALA A 1047 -61.92 -47.31 56.44
CA ALA A 1047 -60.64 -46.66 56.75
C ALA A 1047 -59.63 -46.76 55.59
N TYR A 1048 -59.21 -45.62 55.04
CA TYR A 1048 -58.10 -45.54 54.08
C TYR A 1048 -56.78 -45.79 54.82
N ARG A 1049 -55.99 -46.79 54.38
CA ARG A 1049 -54.78 -47.25 55.08
C ARG A 1049 -53.47 -47.10 54.29
N ARG A 1050 -53.55 -46.67 53.03
CA ARG A 1050 -52.37 -46.44 52.17
C ARG A 1050 -52.57 -45.19 51.32
N TYR A 1051 -51.48 -44.45 51.14
CA TYR A 1051 -51.39 -43.35 50.18
C TYR A 1051 -50.21 -43.62 49.24
N HIS A 1052 -50.40 -43.32 47.97
CA HIS A 1052 -49.36 -43.37 46.94
C HIS A 1052 -49.41 -42.10 46.10
N GLY A 1053 -48.25 -41.62 45.68
CA GLY A 1053 -48.15 -40.48 44.77
C GLY A 1053 -46.71 -40.22 44.35
N ALA A 1054 -46.57 -39.67 43.14
CA ALA A 1054 -45.30 -39.32 42.53
C ALA A 1054 -45.38 -37.94 41.85
N VAL A 1055 -44.27 -37.22 41.83
CA VAL A 1055 -44.09 -35.93 41.17
C VAL A 1055 -42.65 -35.80 40.69
N SER A 1056 -42.45 -35.18 39.51
CA SER A 1056 -41.12 -34.88 38.97
C SER A 1056 -40.72 -33.47 39.37
N VAL A 1057 -39.58 -33.30 40.04
CA VAL A 1057 -39.15 -32.03 40.64
C VAL A 1057 -37.85 -31.55 40.00
N ASP A 1058 -37.75 -30.24 39.73
CA ASP A 1058 -36.53 -29.58 39.27
C ASP A 1058 -35.38 -29.78 40.28
N PRO A 1059 -34.19 -30.24 39.87
CA PRO A 1059 -33.09 -30.58 40.77
C PRO A 1059 -32.50 -29.38 41.54
N THR A 1060 -32.91 -28.14 41.24
CA THR A 1060 -32.39 -26.93 41.92
C THR A 1060 -33.05 -26.62 43.27
N ARG A 1061 -34.06 -27.37 43.75
CA ARG A 1061 -34.85 -27.00 44.96
C ARG A 1061 -35.20 -28.12 45.96
N VAL A 1062 -34.25 -28.95 46.39
CA VAL A 1062 -34.41 -29.78 47.62
C VAL A 1062 -33.14 -29.72 48.50
N GLY A 1063 -33.29 -29.44 49.80
CA GLY A 1063 -32.18 -29.07 50.68
C GLY A 1063 -31.51 -30.21 51.46
N ARG A 1064 -30.17 -30.16 51.52
CA ARG A 1064 -29.23 -30.80 52.49
C ARG A 1064 -29.24 -32.32 52.72
N ALA A 1065 -30.26 -33.08 52.33
CA ALA A 1065 -30.22 -34.55 52.39
C ALA A 1065 -29.72 -35.19 51.07
N ALA A 1066 -29.84 -34.48 49.94
CA ALA A 1066 -29.56 -35.02 48.61
C ALA A 1066 -28.07 -35.01 48.21
N SER A 1067 -27.26 -34.09 48.73
CA SER A 1067 -25.85 -33.90 48.30
C SER A 1067 -25.03 -35.18 48.39
N GLN A 1068 -25.14 -35.92 49.49
CA GLN A 1068 -24.36 -37.14 49.72
C GLN A 1068 -24.72 -38.28 48.74
N ILE A 1069 -25.91 -38.28 48.15
CA ILE A 1069 -26.34 -39.24 47.12
C ILE A 1069 -25.94 -38.72 45.72
N ALA A 1070 -26.00 -37.40 45.51
CA ALA A 1070 -25.57 -36.78 44.26
C ALA A 1070 -24.06 -36.95 44.02
N GLU A 1071 -23.24 -36.74 45.05
CA GLU A 1071 -21.78 -36.80 44.97
C GLU A 1071 -21.24 -38.24 44.89
N GLU A 1072 -21.71 -39.15 45.74
CA GLU A 1072 -21.18 -40.53 45.82
C GLU A 1072 -21.80 -41.51 44.80
N VAL A 1073 -22.94 -41.18 44.17
CA VAL A 1073 -23.64 -42.10 43.24
C VAL A 1073 -23.92 -41.46 41.87
N VAL A 1074 -24.59 -40.31 41.84
CA VAL A 1074 -25.04 -39.73 40.56
C VAL A 1074 -23.86 -39.20 39.73
N ALA A 1075 -22.89 -38.51 40.37
CA ALA A 1075 -21.71 -37.98 39.68
C ALA A 1075 -20.89 -39.06 38.96
N HIS A 1076 -20.82 -40.28 39.51
CA HIS A 1076 -20.13 -41.41 38.88
C HIS A 1076 -20.87 -42.00 37.67
N LEU A 1077 -22.19 -41.83 37.57
CA LEU A 1077 -22.99 -42.34 36.45
C LEU A 1077 -23.09 -41.35 35.28
N VAL A 1078 -23.07 -40.04 35.57
CA VAL A 1078 -23.13 -38.98 34.54
C VAL A 1078 -21.82 -38.84 33.74
N GLY A 1079 -20.70 -39.38 34.23
CA GLY A 1079 -19.40 -39.34 33.56
C GLY A 1079 -19.26 -40.18 32.26
N SER A 1080 -20.31 -40.88 31.83
CA SER A 1080 -20.29 -41.74 30.63
C SER A 1080 -21.03 -41.10 29.45
N PRO A 1081 -20.41 -40.93 28.26
CA PRO A 1081 -21.08 -40.33 27.10
C PRO A 1081 -22.32 -41.11 26.65
N GLY A 1082 -23.49 -40.47 26.69
CA GLY A 1082 -24.75 -41.01 26.19
C GLY A 1082 -25.68 -41.67 27.22
N ALA A 1083 -25.44 -41.49 28.52
CA ALA A 1083 -26.36 -41.94 29.57
C ALA A 1083 -27.48 -40.92 29.84
N GLU A 1084 -28.74 -41.34 29.73
CA GLU A 1084 -29.89 -40.61 30.29
C GLU A 1084 -30.17 -41.14 31.71
N VAL A 1085 -30.30 -40.23 32.69
CA VAL A 1085 -30.54 -40.58 34.10
C VAL A 1085 -31.77 -39.83 34.59
N ALA A 1086 -32.80 -40.57 35.01
CA ALA A 1086 -33.98 -40.06 35.68
C ALA A 1086 -33.97 -40.45 37.17
N VAL A 1087 -34.44 -39.55 38.04
CA VAL A 1087 -34.57 -39.79 39.47
C VAL A 1087 -36.01 -39.53 39.88
N THR A 1088 -36.67 -40.54 40.45
CA THR A 1088 -38.07 -40.47 40.88
C THR A 1088 -38.15 -40.54 42.40
N ILE A 1089 -38.97 -39.68 43.01
CA ILE A 1089 -39.26 -39.73 44.45
C ILE A 1089 -40.65 -40.35 44.61
N GLU A 1090 -40.70 -41.57 45.14
CA GLU A 1090 -41.93 -42.31 45.47
C GLU A 1090 -42.26 -42.14 46.95
N ILE A 1091 -43.51 -41.81 47.27
CA ILE A 1091 -43.99 -41.65 48.65
C ILE A 1091 -45.04 -42.73 48.94
N GLU A 1092 -44.63 -43.84 49.56
CA GLU A 1092 -45.55 -44.82 50.14
C GLU A 1092 -45.76 -44.55 51.63
N ALA A 1093 -46.98 -44.22 52.05
CA ALA A 1093 -47.36 -44.14 53.46
C ALA A 1093 -48.33 -45.26 53.83
N ARG A 1094 -48.00 -46.02 54.90
CA ARG A 1094 -48.91 -46.98 55.55
C ARG A 1094 -49.42 -46.41 56.86
N LEU A 1095 -50.74 -46.40 57.03
CA LEU A 1095 -51.42 -45.82 58.20
C LEU A 1095 -52.21 -46.95 58.89
N PRO A 1096 -51.65 -47.62 59.91
CA PRO A 1096 -52.25 -48.81 60.52
C PRO A 1096 -53.67 -48.56 61.06
N ASP A 1097 -53.88 -47.40 61.67
CA ASP A 1097 -55.15 -47.01 62.30
C ASP A 1097 -56.06 -46.21 61.36
N GLY A 1098 -55.58 -45.91 60.14
CA GLY A 1098 -56.28 -45.13 59.13
C GLY A 1098 -55.95 -43.64 59.13
N ALA A 1099 -56.20 -42.95 58.01
CA ALA A 1099 -56.09 -41.50 57.92
C ALA A 1099 -57.33 -40.79 58.51
N SER A 1100 -57.15 -39.69 59.23
CA SER A 1100 -58.26 -38.82 59.62
C SER A 1100 -58.73 -37.97 58.43
N GLU A 1101 -60.03 -37.61 58.41
CA GLU A 1101 -60.64 -36.89 57.29
C GLU A 1101 -59.95 -35.54 57.00
N GLN A 1102 -59.47 -34.85 58.04
CA GLN A 1102 -58.68 -33.62 57.90
C GLN A 1102 -57.34 -33.87 57.19
N VAL A 1103 -56.63 -34.96 57.50
CA VAL A 1103 -55.37 -35.33 56.82
C VAL A 1103 -55.64 -35.73 55.37
N VAL A 1104 -56.70 -36.51 55.11
CA VAL A 1104 -57.12 -36.88 53.76
C VAL A 1104 -57.37 -35.63 52.91
N ARG A 1105 -58.13 -34.66 53.43
CA ARG A 1105 -58.41 -33.41 52.72
C ARG A 1105 -57.13 -32.61 52.43
N THR A 1106 -56.33 -32.28 53.45
CA THR A 1106 -55.13 -31.46 53.29
C THR A 1106 -54.09 -32.07 52.34
N VAL A 1107 -53.85 -33.39 52.41
CA VAL A 1107 -52.89 -34.05 51.50
C VAL A 1107 -53.43 -34.08 50.06
N THR A 1108 -54.74 -34.25 49.87
CA THR A 1108 -55.36 -34.28 48.53
C THR A 1108 -55.44 -32.88 47.89
N GLU A 1109 -55.66 -31.83 48.68
CA GLU A 1109 -55.64 -30.44 48.22
C GLU A 1109 -54.21 -30.01 47.85
N ASN A 1110 -53.24 -30.21 48.74
CA ASN A 1110 -51.84 -29.85 48.49
C ASN A 1110 -51.22 -30.64 47.32
N GLY A 1111 -51.53 -31.93 47.17
CA GLY A 1111 -51.04 -32.74 46.05
C GLY A 1111 -51.55 -32.27 44.68
N ARG A 1112 -52.71 -31.59 44.65
CA ARG A 1112 -53.25 -30.92 43.45
C ARG A 1112 -52.56 -29.61 43.12
N GLU A 1113 -52.15 -28.85 44.14
CA GLU A 1113 -51.42 -27.59 43.99
C GLU A 1113 -49.94 -27.82 43.62
N LEU A 1114 -49.42 -29.02 43.86
CA LEU A 1114 -48.05 -29.45 43.58
C LEU A 1114 -47.91 -30.38 42.36
N GLU A 1115 -48.90 -30.41 41.46
CA GLU A 1115 -48.86 -31.12 40.15
C GLU A 1115 -48.46 -32.62 40.20
N PHE A 1116 -48.90 -33.36 41.22
CA PHE A 1116 -48.68 -34.81 41.32
C PHE A 1116 -49.36 -35.60 40.18
N GLU A 1117 -48.78 -36.73 39.79
CA GLU A 1117 -49.21 -37.50 38.62
C GLU A 1117 -50.68 -38.01 38.71
N PRO A 1118 -51.41 -38.09 37.58
CA PRO A 1118 -52.82 -38.55 37.52
C PRO A 1118 -53.01 -40.01 37.99
N GLY A 1119 -53.25 -40.16 39.28
CA GLY A 1119 -53.34 -41.45 39.98
C GLY A 1119 -53.00 -41.35 41.46
N SER A 1120 -52.23 -40.33 41.84
CA SER A 1120 -51.82 -40.03 43.21
C SER A 1120 -53.02 -39.80 44.14
N GLY A 1121 -53.09 -40.50 45.28
CA GLY A 1121 -54.24 -40.43 46.20
C GLY A 1121 -54.26 -41.47 47.32
N PHE A 1122 -55.33 -41.45 48.11
CA PHE A 1122 -55.59 -42.44 49.17
C PHE A 1122 -56.36 -43.64 48.61
N GLU A 1123 -55.80 -44.83 48.72
CA GLU A 1123 -56.45 -46.07 48.32
C GLU A 1123 -57.45 -46.55 49.40
N ARG A 1124 -58.63 -47.02 48.97
CA ARG A 1124 -59.49 -47.86 49.81
C ARG A 1124 -58.95 -49.29 49.83
N ALA A 1125 -59.13 -49.96 50.96
CA ALA A 1125 -59.01 -51.42 51.05
C ALA A 1125 -60.25 -52.11 50.44
#